data_AF-A0A927GZ23-F1
#
_entry.id   AF-A0A927GZ23-F1
#
_cell.length_a   1.000
_cell.length_b   1.000
_cell.length_c   1.000
_cell.angle_alpha   90.00
_cell.angle_beta   90.00
_cell.angle_gamma   90.00
#
_symmetry.space_group_name_H-M   'P 1'
#
loop_
_entity.id
_entity.type
_entity.pdbx_description
1 polymer ?
#
loop_
_entity_poly.entity_id
_entity_poly.type
_entity_poly.pdbx_seq_one_letter_code
_entity_poly.pdbx_strand_id
1 'polypeptide(L)'
;MYVRNGAKNGLICCLAMLLCLISVMVPGKAGLASSPAIAIVNAGFEQQAPGGVIPGWRQTYGNGVAAATYGITSTSKYSGSFSLHLDDLSPTAALGVESDKFAIVPGTAYSASAMFQVERGALSIYLQFFNEAGTRVANTSAGVDLSAGEWVKGGVSGIAPADAVTASVLLYSSTTGQGAGHIDDVKVEVNPIGTFESLGQPIMNFINQDAAIGREQGKDVAYTVVKGANDSTVFAVVDLLSADVIKTIPMPGVTGAWGVKAASDGKIYAGTHYDGHLYQYTPGSDSIVDLGRLGAETHIWALVAGADGKIYAGTYPNAHVFEYDPATNQVNDLGRVHPTEKYVRSIAYDGDNNVVYAGVGGVTAGIVKIDLATGTHEEILQTLLPAAYTNYDFATNMGYALGKLFVRLNKPDHLLIVDVATETVEYYDPNGLGMGSRTLAVMPGDDQNIYFGGYVLRSYNVVTKTFAVEFADPNARAFNFFDGKFLQLNDPQWPGYTFVGFSEKGQIFFNNKQTGNLSTLKVDNYGSPILIQSLHTGYDGNIYIGGYLGATGFTSYRPADGTFTDVQQFGQVESVASVNNKLYIGTYGNARVHEYDPTAPWTSANPRRVAELVSHGQDRPFAMVGVDSLSKLYVGSVPDYGSLSGALTVYDVPTRQVQVHKDIVHDQGVVSLAHRDGLIYGGTTIYGGLGTSGPSETEGKLFVFDTATNSKVFEIVPVPGRKVVSGLLDGPDGLIWGVAEDTIFKFDPDTQQIVYKAARLGRYGTGTVWVDAFLEVGKDGNVYGTNRQKTLFMIKPDTMEFFRIKTGAGNYLTQDHLGNLYMANDANLWKYTLPQEEEEVSLDSMRAAVDSYQAAGGMNSTFAAELKYRLNIIGILLGQGAAGQAAAYMQDFVSHIQDPAVLQQGLISAAASERLSADAAVLIQAWTA
;
A
#
# COMPACT_ATOMS: atom_id res chain seq x y z
N MET A 1 -51.15 18.42 41.33
CA MET A 1 -52.02 18.52 42.53
C MET A 1 -52.42 17.09 42.89
N TYR A 2 -51.99 16.60 44.07
CA TYR A 2 -52.36 15.32 44.75
C TYR A 2 -52.11 13.97 44.00
N VAL A 3 -51.77 12.81 44.57
CA VAL A 3 -51.05 12.30 45.76
C VAL A 3 -51.15 10.75 45.66
N ARG A 4 -50.04 10.05 45.97
CA ARG A 4 -49.84 8.69 46.58
C ARG A 4 -50.79 7.49 46.35
N ASN A 5 -50.12 6.36 46.05
CA ASN A 5 -50.06 5.03 46.70
C ASN A 5 -51.30 4.31 47.30
N GLY A 6 -51.31 3.01 47.00
CA GLY A 6 -51.79 1.90 47.85
C GLY A 6 -53.07 1.22 47.32
N ALA A 7 -53.38 -0.06 47.52
CA ALA A 7 -52.67 -1.28 47.90
C ALA A 7 -53.73 -2.42 47.98
N LYS A 8 -53.41 -3.62 47.44
CA LYS A 8 -53.76 -4.97 47.94
C LYS A 8 -55.19 -5.57 47.87
N ASN A 9 -55.17 -6.91 47.69
CA ASN A 9 -56.12 -8.01 47.95
C ASN A 9 -57.07 -8.43 46.79
N GLY A 10 -57.22 -9.71 46.40
CA GLY A 10 -56.78 -11.03 46.92
C GLY A 10 -56.77 -12.10 45.79
N LEU A 11 -55.90 -13.13 45.83
CA LEU A 11 -56.13 -14.50 46.36
C LEU A 11 -57.42 -15.14 45.77
N ILE A 12 -57.46 -16.26 45.02
CA ILE A 12 -56.89 -17.60 45.19
C ILE A 12 -57.03 -18.36 43.84
N CYS A 13 -56.00 -19.09 43.38
CA CYS A 13 -56.10 -20.52 43.00
C CYS A 13 -54.77 -21.12 42.51
N CYS A 14 -54.30 -22.09 43.30
CA CYS A 14 -53.58 -23.31 42.92
C CYS A 14 -52.17 -23.25 42.30
N LEU A 15 -51.23 -23.53 43.21
CA LEU A 15 -49.92 -24.11 43.01
C LEU A 15 -50.04 -25.52 42.38
N ALA A 16 -49.43 -25.74 41.21
CA ALA A 16 -48.91 -27.04 40.79
C ALA A 16 -47.87 -26.86 39.65
N MET A 17 -46.60 -27.06 40.00
CA MET A 17 -45.46 -27.56 39.19
C MET A 17 -45.16 -26.83 37.86
N LEU A 18 -44.14 -25.96 37.77
CA LEU A 18 -42.69 -26.23 37.83
C LEU A 18 -42.20 -27.28 36.81
N LEU A 19 -42.06 -26.88 35.54
CA LEU A 19 -41.01 -27.28 34.57
C LEU A 19 -41.41 -26.77 33.17
N CYS A 20 -41.00 -25.55 32.83
CA CYS A 20 -40.88 -25.14 31.43
C CYS A 20 -39.56 -24.38 31.29
N LEU A 21 -38.60 -25.04 30.65
CA LEU A 21 -37.36 -24.43 30.19
C LEU A 21 -37.70 -23.23 29.30
N ILE A 22 -37.23 -22.05 29.70
CA ILE A 22 -36.98 -20.96 28.77
C ILE A 22 -35.67 -21.32 28.07
N SER A 23 -35.77 -21.91 26.89
CA SER A 23 -34.66 -22.01 25.95
C SER A 23 -34.33 -20.60 25.46
N VAL A 24 -33.43 -19.93 26.19
CA VAL A 24 -32.66 -18.81 25.67
C VAL A 24 -31.89 -19.36 24.47
N MET A 25 -32.24 -18.93 23.26
CA MET A 25 -31.38 -19.11 22.09
C MET A 25 -30.12 -18.28 22.32
N VAL A 26 -29.15 -18.87 22.98
CA VAL A 26 -27.74 -18.51 22.81
C VAL A 26 -27.43 -18.84 21.35
N PRO A 27 -26.82 -17.95 20.56
CA PRO A 27 -26.28 -18.33 19.25
C PRO A 27 -25.31 -19.48 19.52
N GLY A 28 -25.62 -20.67 19.01
CA GLY A 28 -24.69 -21.79 19.11
C GLY A 28 -23.37 -21.35 18.50
N LYS A 29 -22.30 -21.39 19.28
CA LYS A 29 -20.95 -21.40 18.72
C LYS A 29 -20.94 -22.56 17.73
N ALA A 30 -20.84 -22.25 16.43
CA ALA A 30 -20.42 -23.25 15.46
C ALA A 30 -19.07 -23.77 15.99
N GLY A 31 -19.06 -25.03 16.44
CA GLY A 31 -17.81 -25.67 16.79
C GLY A 31 -17.00 -25.77 15.52
N LEU A 32 -15.93 -24.98 15.41
CA LEU A 32 -14.92 -25.15 14.36
C LEU A 32 -14.48 -26.61 14.39
N ALA A 33 -14.57 -27.28 13.23
CA ALA A 33 -14.08 -28.64 13.09
C ALA A 33 -12.61 -28.69 13.52
N SER A 34 -12.24 -29.67 14.35
CA SER A 34 -10.83 -29.86 14.74
C SER A 34 -9.99 -30.14 13.51
N SER A 35 -8.91 -29.37 13.32
CA SER A 35 -7.94 -29.58 12.24
C SER A 35 -7.47 -31.05 12.21
N PRO A 36 -7.35 -31.70 11.04
CA PRO A 36 -6.95 -33.09 10.97
C PRO A 36 -5.56 -33.29 11.59
N ALA A 37 -5.48 -34.19 12.58
CA ALA A 37 -4.24 -34.49 13.30
C ALA A 37 -3.42 -35.57 12.58
N ILE A 38 -2.10 -35.40 12.53
CA ILE A 38 -1.16 -36.42 12.09
C ILE A 38 -0.83 -37.32 13.28
N ALA A 39 -1.03 -38.62 13.12
CA ALA A 39 -0.68 -39.60 14.14
C ALA A 39 0.85 -39.69 14.31
N ILE A 40 1.32 -39.37 15.51
CA ILE A 40 2.73 -39.55 15.92
C ILE A 40 2.84 -40.81 16.76
N VAL A 41 3.81 -41.67 16.42
CA VAL A 41 4.05 -42.91 17.17
C VAL A 41 4.50 -42.57 18.59
N ASN A 42 3.81 -43.16 19.59
CA ASN A 42 4.10 -42.99 21.01
C ASN A 42 4.15 -41.51 21.46
N ALA A 43 3.20 -40.70 20.99
CA ALA A 43 3.22 -39.25 21.20
C ALA A 43 3.05 -38.80 22.67
N GLY A 44 2.42 -39.62 23.51
CA GLY A 44 2.34 -39.44 24.97
C GLY A 44 3.32 -40.31 25.76
N PHE A 45 4.32 -40.91 25.09
CA PHE A 45 5.41 -41.67 25.73
C PHE A 45 4.99 -42.87 26.63
N GLU A 46 3.81 -43.44 26.40
CA GLU A 46 3.25 -44.56 27.17
C GLU A 46 3.89 -45.93 26.84
N GLN A 47 4.53 -46.05 25.67
CA GLN A 47 5.17 -47.30 25.23
C GLN A 47 6.65 -47.29 25.58
N GLN A 48 7.11 -48.33 26.29
CA GLN A 48 8.51 -48.56 26.65
C GLN A 48 9.07 -49.78 25.93
N ALA A 49 10.34 -49.75 25.51
CA ALA A 49 11.05 -50.89 24.94
C ALA A 49 12.37 -51.19 25.68
N PRO A 50 12.88 -52.44 25.63
CA PRO A 50 14.13 -52.81 26.30
C PRO A 50 15.31 -51.93 25.86
N GLY A 51 16.22 -51.64 26.79
CA GLY A 51 17.45 -50.88 26.51
C GLY A 51 17.27 -49.36 26.39
N GLY A 52 16.18 -48.80 26.91
CA GLY A 52 15.94 -47.34 26.89
C GLY A 52 15.43 -46.82 25.54
N VAL A 53 15.05 -47.71 24.63
CA VAL A 53 14.45 -47.36 23.35
C VAL A 53 13.04 -46.81 23.58
N ILE A 54 12.74 -45.68 22.95
CA ILE A 54 11.42 -45.04 22.94
C ILE A 54 10.84 -45.29 21.54
N PRO A 55 9.85 -46.19 21.37
CA PRO A 55 9.26 -46.44 20.06
C PRO A 55 8.83 -45.15 19.37
N GLY A 56 9.22 -44.94 18.11
CA GLY A 56 8.90 -43.73 17.36
C GLY A 56 9.80 -42.52 17.62
N TRP A 57 10.80 -42.62 18.49
CA TRP A 57 11.67 -41.50 18.86
C TRP A 57 13.15 -41.92 18.97
N ARG A 58 14.05 -41.06 18.51
CA ARG A 58 15.51 -41.30 18.56
C ARG A 58 16.29 -40.08 19.01
N GLN A 59 17.39 -40.30 19.71
CA GLN A 59 18.32 -39.22 20.03
C GLN A 59 19.09 -38.80 18.78
N THR A 60 18.98 -37.53 18.41
CA THR A 60 19.71 -36.93 17.28
C THR A 60 20.80 -35.96 17.71
N TYR A 61 20.73 -35.42 18.92
CA TYR A 61 21.77 -34.57 19.52
C TYR A 61 22.17 -35.11 20.89
N GLY A 62 23.47 -34.99 21.23
CA GLY A 62 24.01 -35.41 22.53
C GLY A 62 24.36 -36.90 22.61
N ASN A 63 24.43 -37.60 21.47
CA ASN A 63 24.79 -39.02 21.42
C ASN A 63 26.15 -39.28 22.10
N GLY A 64 26.14 -40.12 23.15
CA GLY A 64 27.34 -40.48 23.91
C GLY A 64 27.82 -39.41 24.90
N VAL A 65 27.06 -38.33 25.11
CA VAL A 65 27.40 -37.27 26.08
C VAL A 65 26.78 -37.60 27.43
N ALA A 66 27.61 -37.97 28.41
CA ALA A 66 27.13 -38.39 29.73
C ALA A 66 26.33 -37.32 30.50
N ALA A 67 26.58 -36.04 30.21
CA ALA A 67 25.87 -34.91 30.81
C ALA A 67 24.54 -34.56 30.11
N ALA A 68 24.15 -35.29 29.07
CA ALA A 68 22.91 -35.08 28.32
C ALA A 68 22.10 -36.38 28.33
N THR A 69 21.08 -36.46 29.18
CA THR A 69 20.31 -37.68 29.40
C THR A 69 18.84 -37.50 29.06
N TYR A 70 18.20 -38.56 28.57
CA TYR A 70 16.77 -38.59 28.29
C TYR A 70 16.18 -39.95 28.62
N GLY A 71 14.88 -39.98 28.89
CA GLY A 71 14.16 -41.25 29.10
C GLY A 71 12.70 -41.07 29.48
N ILE A 72 11.95 -42.17 29.40
CA ILE A 72 10.55 -42.21 29.84
C ILE A 72 10.51 -42.32 31.38
N THR A 73 9.63 -41.57 32.02
CA THR A 73 9.48 -41.56 33.49
C THR A 73 8.03 -41.41 33.90
N SER A 74 7.69 -41.84 35.12
CA SER A 74 6.35 -41.71 35.72
C SER A 74 6.29 -40.66 36.85
N THR A 75 7.42 -40.00 37.11
CA THR A 75 7.61 -39.02 38.20
C THR A 75 6.76 -37.76 38.01
N SER A 76 6.67 -37.26 36.78
CA SER A 76 5.70 -36.26 36.34
C SER A 76 5.15 -36.65 34.98
N LYS A 77 3.89 -36.31 34.72
CA LYS A 77 3.15 -36.57 33.47
C LYS A 77 1.97 -35.61 33.38
N TYR A 78 1.58 -35.28 32.15
CA TYR A 78 0.42 -34.45 31.88
C TYR A 78 -0.82 -35.32 31.67
N SER A 79 -0.70 -36.35 30.84
CA SER A 79 -1.72 -37.34 30.57
C SER A 79 -1.16 -38.76 30.79
N GLY A 80 -2.01 -39.78 30.75
CA GLY A 80 -1.54 -41.17 30.87
C GLY A 80 -0.77 -41.50 32.16
N SER A 81 0.28 -42.31 32.03
CA SER A 81 1.11 -42.81 33.12
C SER A 81 2.56 -42.34 33.05
N PHE A 82 3.01 -41.87 31.88
CA PHE A 82 4.41 -41.59 31.61
C PHE A 82 4.60 -40.26 30.87
N SER A 83 5.82 -39.75 30.87
CA SER A 83 6.26 -38.63 30.04
C SER A 83 7.71 -38.82 29.61
N LEU A 84 8.18 -38.05 28.64
CA LEU A 84 9.59 -37.92 28.32
C LEU A 84 10.25 -36.93 29.28
N HIS A 85 11.35 -37.31 29.91
CA HIS A 85 12.22 -36.40 30.64
C HIS A 85 13.51 -36.15 29.86
N LEU A 86 13.86 -34.88 29.70
CA LEU A 86 15.17 -34.42 29.19
C LEU A 86 15.95 -33.77 30.33
N ASP A 87 17.25 -34.04 30.43
CA ASP A 87 18.15 -33.37 31.37
C ASP A 87 19.51 -33.11 30.70
N ASP A 88 19.72 -31.85 30.32
CA ASP A 88 20.94 -31.38 29.66
C ASP A 88 21.77 -30.49 30.59
N LEU A 89 22.90 -31.02 31.04
CA LEU A 89 23.92 -30.33 31.85
C LEU A 89 25.16 -29.97 31.02
N SER A 90 25.13 -30.18 29.70
CA SER A 90 26.30 -30.07 28.84
C SER A 90 26.44 -28.63 28.29
N PRO A 91 27.55 -27.93 28.55
CA PRO A 91 27.77 -26.59 27.97
C PRO A 91 28.31 -26.64 26.54
N THR A 92 28.67 -27.83 26.03
CA THR A 92 29.39 -28.00 24.76
C THR A 92 28.65 -28.86 23.74
N ALA A 93 27.56 -29.51 24.14
CA ALA A 93 26.73 -30.34 23.27
C ALA A 93 25.26 -30.22 23.68
N ALA A 94 24.39 -30.11 22.69
CA ALA A 94 22.94 -30.06 22.87
C ALA A 94 22.33 -31.45 23.06
N LEU A 95 21.14 -31.53 23.65
CA LEU A 95 20.32 -32.73 23.73
C LEU A 95 19.10 -32.61 22.82
N GLY A 96 18.79 -33.66 22.06
CA GLY A 96 17.66 -33.63 21.14
C GLY A 96 17.09 -35.01 20.87
N VAL A 97 15.78 -35.15 21.03
CA VAL A 97 15.00 -36.38 20.77
C VAL A 97 14.00 -36.07 19.66
N GLU A 98 14.16 -36.75 18.53
CA GLU A 98 13.40 -36.52 17.30
C GLU A 98 12.42 -37.67 17.07
N SER A 99 11.21 -37.35 16.64
CA SER A 99 10.23 -38.33 16.21
C SER A 99 10.67 -39.05 14.93
N ASP A 100 10.04 -40.17 14.65
CA ASP A 100 10.01 -40.71 13.29
C ASP A 100 9.38 -39.69 12.33
N LYS A 101 9.85 -39.72 11.10
CA LYS A 101 9.39 -38.82 10.06
C LYS A 101 7.99 -39.24 9.61
N PHE A 102 7.12 -38.27 9.42
CA PHE A 102 5.77 -38.44 8.87
C PHE A 102 5.64 -37.72 7.53
N ALA A 103 4.73 -38.22 6.69
CA ALA A 103 4.48 -37.63 5.37
C ALA A 103 3.81 -36.25 5.49
N ILE A 104 4.15 -35.35 4.58
CA ILE A 104 3.54 -34.02 4.46
C ILE A 104 3.27 -33.68 2.99
N VAL A 105 2.51 -32.62 2.79
CA VAL A 105 2.21 -32.04 1.47
C VAL A 105 2.96 -30.70 1.36
N PRO A 106 3.79 -30.50 0.32
CA PRO A 106 4.42 -29.21 0.05
C PRO A 106 3.39 -28.08 0.01
N GLY A 107 3.75 -26.92 0.58
CA GLY A 107 2.87 -25.75 0.61
C GLY A 107 1.77 -25.81 1.67
N THR A 108 1.57 -26.92 2.38
CA THR A 108 0.59 -26.98 3.48
C THR A 108 1.19 -26.44 4.79
N ALA A 109 0.39 -25.74 5.61
CA ALA A 109 0.84 -25.33 6.93
C ALA A 109 0.64 -26.45 7.95
N TYR A 110 1.58 -26.57 8.88
CA TYR A 110 1.56 -27.56 9.94
C TYR A 110 1.88 -26.88 11.27
N SER A 111 1.27 -27.37 12.35
CA SER A 111 1.64 -27.01 13.73
C SER A 111 2.09 -28.27 14.46
N ALA A 112 3.10 -28.13 15.31
CA ALA A 112 3.52 -29.14 16.26
C ALA A 112 3.43 -28.56 17.67
N SER A 113 2.86 -29.30 18.61
CA SER A 113 2.77 -28.89 20.01
C SER A 113 3.03 -30.06 20.95
N ALA A 114 3.38 -29.74 22.20
CA ALA A 114 3.47 -30.68 23.30
C ALA A 114 3.20 -29.94 24.61
N MET A 115 2.87 -30.67 25.67
CA MET A 115 2.84 -30.15 27.03
C MET A 115 4.24 -30.25 27.61
N PHE A 116 4.68 -29.18 28.26
CA PHE A 116 6.01 -29.05 28.88
C PHE A 116 5.87 -28.70 30.36
N GLN A 117 6.68 -29.33 31.20
CA GLN A 117 6.96 -28.88 32.55
C GLN A 117 8.47 -28.67 32.65
N VAL A 118 8.90 -27.42 32.48
CA VAL A 118 10.33 -27.07 32.42
C VAL A 118 10.82 -26.76 33.83
N GLU A 119 11.83 -27.51 34.28
CA GLU A 119 12.37 -27.47 35.64
C GLU A 119 13.65 -26.64 35.75
N ARG A 120 14.40 -26.55 34.64
CA ARG A 120 15.64 -25.78 34.56
C ARG A 120 15.82 -25.26 33.14
N GLY A 121 16.39 -24.07 33.01
CA GLY A 121 16.78 -23.52 31.72
C GLY A 121 15.57 -23.30 30.80
N ALA A 122 15.72 -23.66 29.54
CA ALA A 122 14.64 -23.67 28.56
C ALA A 122 14.72 -24.91 27.68
N LEU A 123 13.56 -25.45 27.32
CA LEU A 123 13.41 -26.49 26.31
C LEU A 123 12.81 -25.90 25.04
N SER A 124 12.89 -26.61 23.92
CA SER A 124 12.35 -26.15 22.65
C SER A 124 11.65 -27.28 21.90
N ILE A 125 10.65 -26.90 21.13
CA ILE A 125 10.02 -27.75 20.12
C ILE A 125 10.36 -27.23 18.72
N TYR A 126 10.73 -28.15 17.84
CA TYR A 126 11.01 -27.90 16.44
C TYR A 126 10.06 -28.71 15.58
N LEU A 127 9.60 -28.10 14.49
CA LEU A 127 9.02 -28.81 13.35
C LEU A 127 10.02 -28.71 12.19
N GLN A 128 10.55 -29.85 11.77
CA GLN A 128 11.62 -29.93 10.77
C GLN A 128 11.09 -30.53 9.47
N PHE A 129 11.45 -29.94 8.33
CA PHE A 129 11.00 -30.34 7.00
C PHE A 129 12.15 -30.94 6.18
N PHE A 130 11.90 -32.05 5.48
CA PHE A 130 12.91 -32.80 4.74
C PHE A 130 12.46 -33.11 3.31
N ASN A 131 13.40 -33.06 2.38
CA ASN A 131 13.19 -33.49 1.00
C ASN A 131 13.26 -35.02 0.84
N GLU A 132 13.03 -35.53 -0.38
CA GLU A 132 13.06 -36.97 -0.70
C GLU A 132 14.40 -37.64 -0.35
N ALA A 133 15.51 -36.90 -0.44
CA ALA A 133 16.83 -37.39 -0.06
C ALA A 133 17.04 -37.45 1.47
N GLY A 134 16.03 -37.08 2.26
CA GLY A 134 16.08 -37.05 3.72
C GLY A 134 16.91 -35.89 4.29
N THR A 135 17.26 -34.90 3.46
CA THR A 135 18.00 -33.70 3.87
C THR A 135 17.02 -32.66 4.42
N ARG A 136 17.35 -32.04 5.56
CA ARG A 136 16.53 -30.99 6.16
C ARG A 136 16.60 -29.73 5.31
N VAL A 137 15.47 -29.31 4.75
CA VAL A 137 15.37 -28.12 3.88
C VAL A 137 14.86 -26.88 4.62
N ALA A 138 14.08 -27.07 5.67
CA ALA A 138 13.65 -25.99 6.55
C ALA A 138 13.35 -26.51 7.96
N ASN A 139 13.23 -25.60 8.92
CA ASN A 139 12.63 -25.88 10.22
C ASN A 139 12.07 -24.59 10.82
N THR A 140 11.15 -24.76 11.74
CA THR A 140 10.61 -23.72 12.62
C THR A 140 10.77 -24.19 14.06
N SER A 141 10.92 -23.26 15.00
CA SER A 141 11.09 -23.63 16.42
C SER A 141 10.50 -22.60 17.37
N ALA A 142 10.11 -23.07 18.56
CA ALA A 142 9.72 -22.24 19.68
C ALA A 142 10.39 -22.74 20.97
N GLY A 143 10.89 -21.80 21.77
CA GLY A 143 11.38 -22.06 23.11
C GLY A 143 10.22 -22.06 24.12
N VAL A 144 10.39 -22.84 25.18
CA VAL A 144 9.51 -22.94 26.34
C VAL A 144 10.38 -22.68 27.56
N ASP A 145 10.12 -21.56 28.21
CA ASP A 145 10.85 -21.13 29.40
C ASP A 145 10.42 -21.94 30.64
N LEU A 146 11.20 -21.77 31.72
CA LEU A 146 10.93 -22.33 33.03
C LEU A 146 9.45 -22.14 33.45
N SER A 147 8.76 -23.23 33.76
CA SER A 147 7.31 -23.22 34.02
C SER A 147 6.93 -23.25 35.51
N ALA A 148 7.91 -23.14 36.41
CA ALA A 148 7.74 -23.13 37.86
C ALA A 148 6.88 -24.30 38.42
N GLY A 149 6.95 -25.46 37.77
CA GLY A 149 6.22 -26.68 38.16
C GLY A 149 4.85 -26.84 37.49
N GLU A 150 4.39 -25.87 36.71
CA GLU A 150 3.13 -25.99 35.95
C GLU A 150 3.37 -26.64 34.57
N TRP A 151 2.36 -27.32 34.05
CA TRP A 151 2.36 -27.80 32.66
C TRP A 151 1.89 -26.71 31.72
N VAL A 152 2.73 -26.34 30.76
CA VAL A 152 2.45 -25.31 29.76
C VAL A 152 2.48 -25.91 28.35
N LYS A 153 1.55 -25.49 27.49
CA LYS A 153 1.55 -25.92 26.09
C LYS A 153 2.65 -25.16 25.34
N GLY A 154 3.63 -25.88 24.82
CA GLY A 154 4.62 -25.38 23.88
C GLY A 154 4.23 -25.76 22.46
N GLY A 155 4.43 -24.87 21.49
CA GLY A 155 4.06 -25.16 20.12
C GLY A 155 4.72 -24.26 19.08
N VAL A 156 4.79 -24.76 17.87
CA VAL A 156 5.40 -24.11 16.71
C VAL A 156 4.61 -24.42 15.45
N SER A 157 4.60 -23.49 14.50
CA SER A 157 3.97 -23.68 13.19
C SER A 157 4.88 -23.24 12.05
N GLY A 158 4.64 -23.81 10.86
CA GLY A 158 5.37 -23.48 9.64
C GLY A 158 4.72 -24.07 8.39
N ILE A 159 5.02 -23.48 7.23
CA ILE A 159 4.60 -23.99 5.93
C ILE A 159 5.66 -24.92 5.38
N ALA A 160 5.24 -26.10 4.92
CA ALA A 160 6.12 -27.04 4.24
C ALA A 160 6.70 -26.40 2.96
N PRO A 161 8.04 -26.34 2.79
CA PRO A 161 8.66 -25.89 1.55
C PRO A 161 8.24 -26.72 0.33
N ALA A 162 8.39 -26.15 -0.86
CA ALA A 162 7.99 -26.79 -2.12
C ALA A 162 8.68 -28.15 -2.39
N ASP A 163 9.89 -28.37 -1.85
CA ASP A 163 10.68 -29.58 -2.00
C ASP A 163 10.61 -30.53 -0.80
N ALA A 164 9.78 -30.24 0.21
CA ALA A 164 9.66 -31.04 1.42
C ALA A 164 8.55 -32.11 1.30
N VAL A 165 8.89 -33.38 1.56
CA VAL A 165 7.96 -34.53 1.48
C VAL A 165 7.71 -35.21 2.82
N THR A 166 8.59 -34.99 3.80
CA THR A 166 8.41 -35.50 5.16
C THR A 166 8.76 -34.43 6.19
N ALA A 167 8.21 -34.57 7.40
CA ALA A 167 8.54 -33.74 8.54
C ALA A 167 8.76 -34.57 9.81
N SER A 168 9.38 -33.98 10.83
CA SER A 168 9.54 -34.57 12.17
C SER A 168 9.35 -33.51 13.26
N VAL A 169 9.04 -33.97 14.47
CA VAL A 169 9.06 -33.14 15.68
C VAL A 169 10.36 -33.41 16.42
N LEU A 170 11.10 -32.36 16.76
CA LEU A 170 12.31 -32.46 17.58
C LEU A 170 12.09 -31.72 18.91
N LEU A 171 12.25 -32.45 20.00
CA LEU A 171 12.26 -31.93 21.38
C LEU A 171 13.70 -31.72 21.79
N TYR A 172 14.04 -30.50 22.22
CA TYR A 172 15.42 -30.03 22.18
C TYR A 172 15.81 -29.18 23.40
N SER A 173 17.04 -29.37 23.87
CA SER A 173 17.76 -28.44 24.73
C SER A 173 19.01 -27.95 24.00
N SER A 174 19.21 -26.64 23.97
CA SER A 174 20.39 -26.03 23.37
C SER A 174 21.56 -25.97 24.36
N THR A 175 22.79 -25.85 23.86
CA THR A 175 23.99 -25.64 24.68
C THR A 175 23.91 -24.40 25.58
N THR A 176 23.14 -23.40 25.17
CA THR A 176 22.92 -22.17 25.95
C THR A 176 21.76 -22.31 26.94
N GLY A 177 20.73 -23.07 26.57
CA GLY A 177 19.52 -23.27 27.37
C GLY A 177 19.70 -24.28 28.50
N GLN A 178 20.51 -25.32 28.29
CA GLN A 178 20.83 -26.38 29.27
C GLN A 178 19.60 -26.85 30.07
N GLY A 179 18.55 -27.14 29.31
CA GLY A 179 17.21 -27.36 29.81
C GLY A 179 17.05 -28.72 30.48
N ALA A 180 16.21 -28.77 31.51
CA ALA A 180 15.67 -30.02 32.04
C ALA A 180 14.17 -29.91 32.26
N GLY A 181 13.46 -31.01 32.08
CA GLY A 181 12.04 -31.08 32.35
C GLY A 181 11.31 -32.20 31.63
N HIS A 182 10.01 -32.23 31.84
CA HIS A 182 9.10 -33.24 31.31
C HIS A 182 8.35 -32.73 30.08
N ILE A 183 8.11 -33.62 29.12
CA ILE A 183 7.41 -33.36 27.87
C ILE A 183 6.42 -34.49 27.61
N ASP A 184 5.20 -34.14 27.24
CA ASP A 184 4.10 -35.08 27.07
C ASP A 184 3.10 -34.60 26.00
N ASP A 185 2.18 -35.47 25.56
CA ASP A 185 1.08 -35.16 24.63
C ASP A 185 1.53 -34.44 23.34
N VAL A 186 2.51 -34.99 22.62
CA VAL A 186 2.95 -34.44 21.34
C VAL A 186 1.82 -34.53 20.31
N LYS A 187 1.53 -33.43 19.61
CA LYS A 187 0.50 -33.35 18.57
C LYS A 187 1.04 -32.64 17.34
N VAL A 188 0.67 -33.13 16.17
CA VAL A 188 0.90 -32.45 14.89
C VAL A 188 -0.43 -32.28 14.18
N GLU A 189 -0.71 -31.08 13.71
CA GLU A 189 -1.98 -30.74 13.05
C GLU A 189 -1.72 -30.15 11.66
N VAL A 190 -2.56 -30.53 10.72
CA VAL A 190 -2.57 -29.95 9.37
C VAL A 190 -3.43 -28.69 9.40
N ASN A 191 -2.88 -27.59 8.91
CA ASN A 191 -3.53 -26.30 8.83
C ASN A 191 -3.67 -25.95 7.34
N PRO A 192 -4.85 -26.13 6.73
CA PRO A 192 -5.08 -25.73 5.36
C PRO A 192 -4.70 -24.26 5.16
N ILE A 193 -4.01 -23.96 4.07
CA ILE A 193 -3.81 -22.58 3.61
C ILE A 193 -4.45 -22.40 2.25
N GLY A 194 -4.85 -21.18 2.00
CA GLY A 194 -5.49 -20.74 0.77
C GLY A 194 -4.54 -20.61 -0.41
N THR A 195 -5.10 -20.18 -1.54
CA THR A 195 -4.35 -19.98 -2.79
C THR A 195 -4.10 -18.51 -3.07
N PHE A 196 -2.98 -18.21 -3.73
CA PHE A 196 -2.62 -16.85 -4.12
C PHE A 196 -2.75 -16.64 -5.62
N GLU A 197 -3.31 -15.49 -5.98
CA GLU A 197 -3.46 -15.04 -7.36
C GLU A 197 -2.99 -13.59 -7.47
N SER A 198 -2.16 -13.29 -8.48
CA SER A 198 -1.81 -11.92 -8.84
C SER A 198 -2.84 -11.40 -9.83
N LEU A 199 -3.54 -10.33 -9.47
CA LEU A 199 -4.52 -9.66 -10.33
C LEU A 199 -3.91 -8.54 -11.19
N GLY A 200 -2.58 -8.40 -11.15
CA GLY A 200 -1.82 -7.47 -11.99
C GLY A 200 -1.76 -6.06 -11.41
N GLN A 201 -1.52 -5.08 -12.29
CA GLN A 201 -1.22 -3.69 -11.95
C GLN A 201 -2.43 -2.82 -12.33
N PRO A 202 -3.30 -2.48 -11.36
CA PRO A 202 -4.59 -1.87 -11.67
C PRO A 202 -4.50 -0.41 -12.08
N ILE A 203 -3.39 0.27 -11.75
CA ILE A 203 -3.21 1.71 -12.00
C ILE A 203 -1.93 1.91 -12.79
N MET A 204 -2.11 2.38 -14.03
CA MET A 204 -1.04 2.77 -14.95
C MET A 204 -1.16 4.27 -15.21
N ASN A 205 -0.06 5.02 -15.16
CA ASN A 205 -0.09 6.46 -15.41
C ASN A 205 1.19 6.96 -16.08
N PHE A 206 1.08 8.05 -16.83
CA PHE A 206 2.21 8.73 -17.46
C PHE A 206 2.74 9.80 -16.51
N ILE A 207 3.75 9.48 -15.71
CA ILE A 207 4.37 10.43 -14.78
C ILE A 207 5.76 10.79 -15.26
N ASN A 208 5.92 12.01 -15.75
CA ASN A 208 7.19 12.57 -16.17
C ASN A 208 7.55 13.82 -15.37
N GLN A 209 8.85 14.03 -15.17
CA GLN A 209 9.38 15.15 -14.40
C GLN A 209 10.10 16.18 -15.26
N ASP A 210 10.57 15.85 -16.46
CA ASP A 210 11.12 16.79 -17.44
C ASP A 210 10.97 16.19 -18.85
N ALA A 211 11.29 16.95 -19.89
CA ALA A 211 11.29 16.44 -21.26
C ALA A 211 12.28 17.23 -22.15
N ALA A 212 12.59 16.67 -23.31
CA ALA A 212 13.30 17.34 -24.38
C ALA A 212 12.61 17.11 -25.74
N ILE A 213 12.40 18.16 -26.51
CA ILE A 213 11.89 18.11 -27.88
C ILE A 213 13.07 17.92 -28.85
N GLY A 214 12.98 16.92 -29.70
CA GLY A 214 14.00 16.56 -30.69
C GLY A 214 13.43 15.78 -31.87
N ARG A 215 14.28 14.98 -32.53
CA ARG A 215 13.89 14.19 -33.70
C ARG A 215 14.32 12.73 -33.61
N GLU A 216 13.38 11.83 -33.91
CA GLU A 216 13.58 10.38 -33.98
C GLU A 216 13.14 9.89 -35.37
N GLN A 217 14.05 9.28 -36.14
CA GLN A 217 13.73 8.67 -37.44
C GLN A 217 12.93 9.59 -38.39
N GLY A 218 13.24 10.89 -38.39
CA GLY A 218 12.58 11.89 -39.23
C GLY A 218 11.27 12.47 -38.68
N LYS A 219 10.83 12.07 -37.48
CA LYS A 219 9.65 12.61 -36.78
C LYS A 219 10.06 13.59 -35.70
N ASP A 220 9.25 14.62 -35.47
CA ASP A 220 9.38 15.50 -34.31
C ASP A 220 8.78 14.81 -33.08
N VAL A 221 9.59 14.66 -32.03
CA VAL A 221 9.25 13.85 -30.84
C VAL A 221 9.57 14.58 -29.54
N ALA A 222 8.96 14.15 -28.45
CA ALA A 222 9.42 14.42 -27.10
C ALA A 222 10.10 13.19 -26.49
N TYR A 223 11.24 13.42 -25.85
CA TYR A 223 11.96 12.45 -25.04
C TYR A 223 11.71 12.73 -23.57
N THR A 224 11.43 11.69 -22.78
CA THR A 224 11.17 11.85 -21.35
C THR A 224 11.45 10.57 -20.58
N VAL A 225 11.46 10.63 -19.25
CA VAL A 225 11.51 9.47 -18.37
C VAL A 225 10.16 9.33 -17.68
N VAL A 226 9.50 8.18 -17.89
CA VAL A 226 8.22 7.83 -17.29
C VAL A 226 8.49 6.97 -16.06
N LYS A 227 8.17 7.52 -14.89
CA LYS A 227 8.36 6.87 -13.59
C LYS A 227 7.40 5.70 -13.42
N GLY A 228 7.93 4.55 -12.99
CA GLY A 228 7.14 3.37 -12.61
C GLY A 228 7.50 2.83 -11.24
N ALA A 229 6.54 2.19 -10.59
CA ALA A 229 6.77 1.29 -9.47
C ALA A 229 7.44 -0.02 -9.93
N ASN A 230 7.88 -0.86 -9.00
CA ASN A 230 8.39 -2.21 -9.29
C ASN A 230 9.50 -2.24 -10.36
N ASP A 231 10.41 -1.27 -10.29
CA ASP A 231 11.51 -1.15 -11.25
C ASP A 231 11.06 -1.01 -12.72
N SER A 232 9.87 -0.44 -12.94
CA SER A 232 9.25 -0.29 -14.26
C SER A 232 9.38 1.13 -14.84
N THR A 233 10.41 1.88 -14.42
CA THR A 233 10.74 3.19 -15.00
C THR A 233 11.33 2.99 -16.39
N VAL A 234 10.93 3.84 -17.33
CA VAL A 234 11.39 3.78 -18.73
C VAL A 234 11.80 5.15 -19.24
N PHE A 235 12.77 5.18 -20.15
CA PHE A 235 12.93 6.28 -21.10
C PHE A 235 11.92 6.10 -22.23
N ALA A 236 11.15 7.14 -22.55
CA ALA A 236 10.08 7.11 -23.54
C ALA A 236 10.32 8.13 -24.67
N VAL A 237 9.95 7.72 -25.88
CA VAL A 237 9.89 8.58 -27.06
C VAL A 237 8.44 8.74 -27.47
N VAL A 238 7.97 9.98 -27.56
CA VAL A 238 6.58 10.35 -27.84
C VAL A 238 6.50 11.09 -29.16
N ASP A 239 5.70 10.61 -30.10
CA ASP A 239 5.38 11.33 -31.33
C ASP A 239 4.55 12.58 -30.99
N LEU A 240 5.00 13.76 -31.39
CA LEU A 240 4.33 14.99 -30.98
C LEU A 240 2.93 15.11 -31.63
N LEU A 241 2.79 14.71 -32.90
CA LEU A 241 1.55 14.91 -33.65
C LEU A 241 0.46 13.91 -33.27
N SER A 242 0.81 12.65 -32.99
CA SER A 242 -0.18 11.65 -32.56
C SER A 242 -0.33 11.56 -31.03
N ALA A 243 0.63 12.08 -30.27
CA ALA A 243 0.76 11.89 -28.82
C ALA A 243 0.93 10.43 -28.39
N ASP A 244 1.37 9.55 -29.29
CA ASP A 244 1.67 8.15 -28.96
C ASP A 244 3.09 8.00 -28.42
N VAL A 245 3.25 7.21 -27.36
CA VAL A 245 4.55 6.61 -27.05
C VAL A 245 4.87 5.59 -28.14
N ILE A 246 5.93 5.86 -28.90
CA ILE A 246 6.38 5.03 -30.03
C ILE A 246 7.57 4.14 -29.67
N LYS A 247 8.27 4.43 -28.56
CA LYS A 247 9.39 3.63 -28.06
C LYS A 247 9.53 3.78 -26.55
N THR A 248 9.87 2.68 -25.88
CA THR A 248 10.29 2.69 -24.47
C THR A 248 11.57 1.89 -24.30
N ILE A 249 12.43 2.31 -23.37
CA ILE A 249 13.68 1.64 -23.01
C ILE A 249 13.70 1.53 -21.48
N PRO A 250 13.76 0.31 -20.89
CA PRO A 250 13.82 0.13 -19.45
C PRO A 250 15.02 0.85 -18.81
N MET A 251 14.80 1.44 -17.63
CA MET A 251 15.83 2.06 -16.80
C MET A 251 15.82 1.44 -15.39
N PRO A 252 16.33 0.20 -15.23
CA PRO A 252 16.30 -0.49 -13.95
C PRO A 252 17.14 0.26 -12.91
N GLY A 253 16.66 0.28 -11.66
CA GLY A 253 17.20 1.05 -10.54
C GLY A 253 16.77 2.53 -10.51
N VAL A 254 16.21 3.06 -11.61
CA VAL A 254 15.92 4.50 -11.75
C VAL A 254 14.52 4.83 -11.23
N THR A 255 14.42 5.84 -10.36
CA THR A 255 13.13 6.32 -9.86
C THR A 255 12.48 7.36 -10.79
N GLY A 256 13.27 8.13 -11.52
CA GLY A 256 12.84 9.15 -12.49
C GLY A 256 13.94 10.16 -12.78
N ALA A 257 13.68 11.15 -13.63
CA ALA A 257 14.67 12.15 -14.04
C ALA A 257 14.13 13.58 -13.98
N TRP A 258 14.81 14.47 -13.25
CA TRP A 258 14.43 15.88 -13.12
C TRP A 258 15.00 16.77 -14.22
N GLY A 259 16.02 16.30 -14.93
CA GLY A 259 16.56 16.96 -16.11
C GLY A 259 16.54 16.01 -17.31
N VAL A 260 15.95 16.45 -18.42
CA VAL A 260 16.05 15.78 -19.73
C VAL A 260 16.32 16.86 -20.78
N LYS A 261 17.42 16.78 -21.52
CA LYS A 261 17.81 17.79 -22.51
C LYS A 261 18.38 17.19 -23.78
N ALA A 262 18.01 17.78 -24.92
CA ALA A 262 18.64 17.51 -26.21
C ALA A 262 19.87 18.41 -26.37
N ALA A 263 21.02 17.82 -26.68
CA ALA A 263 22.25 18.54 -26.94
C ALA A 263 22.41 18.91 -28.43
N SER A 264 23.35 19.79 -28.74
CA SER A 264 23.61 20.23 -30.12
C SER A 264 24.18 19.15 -31.03
N ASP A 265 24.72 18.06 -30.47
CA ASP A 265 25.16 16.86 -31.21
C ASP A 265 24.00 15.90 -31.56
N GLY A 266 22.76 16.25 -31.16
CA GLY A 266 21.56 15.46 -31.40
C GLY A 266 21.28 14.38 -30.36
N LYS A 267 22.17 14.17 -29.38
CA LYS A 267 21.94 13.20 -28.30
C LYS A 267 21.07 13.79 -27.21
N ILE A 268 20.45 12.90 -26.45
CA ILE A 268 19.56 13.25 -25.34
C ILE A 268 20.18 12.80 -24.04
N TYR A 269 20.14 13.65 -23.02
CA TYR A 269 20.70 13.35 -21.71
C TYR A 269 19.61 13.42 -20.66
N ALA A 270 19.64 12.50 -19.70
CA ALA A 270 18.70 12.45 -18.58
C ALA A 270 19.45 12.34 -17.25
N GLY A 271 19.13 13.23 -16.31
CA GLY A 271 19.72 13.26 -14.97
C GLY A 271 18.76 12.69 -13.93
N THR A 272 19.16 11.61 -13.27
CA THR A 272 18.29 10.83 -12.37
C THR A 272 18.42 11.24 -10.90
N HIS A 273 17.53 10.72 -10.06
CA HIS A 273 17.47 11.02 -8.63
C HIS A 273 17.37 9.78 -7.74
N TYR A 274 17.88 9.94 -6.52
CA TYR A 274 18.25 8.95 -5.50
C TYR A 274 19.51 8.13 -5.81
N ASP A 275 19.89 8.03 -7.08
CA ASP A 275 21.15 7.46 -7.58
C ASP A 275 22.15 8.55 -8.02
N GLY A 276 21.68 9.64 -8.63
CA GLY A 276 22.49 10.77 -9.09
C GLY A 276 23.27 10.49 -10.39
N HIS A 277 22.71 9.68 -11.28
CA HIS A 277 23.36 9.22 -12.51
C HIS A 277 22.98 10.08 -13.73
N LEU A 278 23.93 10.24 -14.66
CA LEU A 278 23.70 10.85 -15.96
C LEU A 278 23.54 9.76 -17.02
N TYR A 279 22.44 9.79 -17.76
CA TYR A 279 22.18 8.87 -18.87
C TYR A 279 22.26 9.58 -20.22
N GLN A 280 22.66 8.85 -21.26
CA GLN A 280 22.74 9.34 -22.63
C GLN A 280 22.00 8.41 -23.59
N TYR A 281 21.08 8.98 -24.36
CA TYR A 281 20.38 8.33 -25.45
C TYR A 281 20.81 8.92 -26.80
N THR A 282 21.06 8.06 -27.78
CA THR A 282 21.28 8.47 -29.18
C THR A 282 20.03 8.13 -29.99
N PRO A 283 19.38 9.10 -30.66
CA PRO A 283 18.22 8.82 -31.50
C PRO A 283 18.47 7.67 -32.49
N GLY A 284 17.52 6.74 -32.58
CA GLY A 284 17.62 5.49 -33.33
C GLY A 284 18.18 4.30 -32.54
N SER A 285 18.83 4.50 -31.40
CA SER A 285 19.39 3.42 -30.56
C SER A 285 18.30 2.65 -29.83
N ASP A 286 18.45 1.33 -29.65
CA ASP A 286 17.55 0.50 -28.83
C ASP A 286 17.94 0.46 -27.34
N SER A 287 18.96 1.21 -26.95
CA SER A 287 19.44 1.30 -25.58
C SER A 287 19.80 2.73 -25.18
N ILE A 288 19.79 2.96 -23.86
CA ILE A 288 20.28 4.18 -23.21
C ILE A 288 21.52 3.82 -22.38
N VAL A 289 22.55 4.67 -22.42
CA VAL A 289 23.84 4.43 -21.76
C VAL A 289 23.84 5.14 -20.41
N ASP A 290 24.15 4.41 -19.34
CA ASP A 290 24.47 5.00 -18.03
C ASP A 290 25.93 5.50 -18.05
N LEU A 291 26.12 6.82 -17.96
CA LEU A 291 27.45 7.45 -17.90
C LEU A 291 27.99 7.49 -16.46
N GLY A 292 27.22 7.00 -15.48
CA GLY A 292 27.59 6.87 -14.08
C GLY A 292 27.10 8.03 -13.21
N ARG A 293 27.36 7.86 -11.92
CA ARG A 293 27.05 8.83 -10.86
C ARG A 293 27.95 10.06 -10.95
N LEU A 294 27.37 11.25 -10.81
CA LEU A 294 28.14 12.49 -10.67
C LEU A 294 28.64 12.65 -9.23
N GLY A 295 29.92 12.38 -9.00
CA GLY A 295 30.56 12.51 -7.69
C GLY A 295 29.83 11.75 -6.58
N ALA A 296 29.58 12.41 -5.45
CA ALA A 296 28.78 11.88 -4.33
C ALA A 296 27.31 12.34 -4.37
N GLU A 297 26.86 12.92 -5.48
CA GLU A 297 25.52 13.49 -5.59
C GLU A 297 24.47 12.39 -5.63
N THR A 298 23.29 12.67 -5.10
CA THR A 298 22.15 11.73 -5.13
C THR A 298 21.08 12.19 -6.11
N HIS A 299 21.14 13.42 -6.59
CA HIS A 299 20.15 14.00 -7.49
C HIS A 299 20.83 14.89 -8.51
N ILE A 300 20.42 14.75 -9.77
CA ILE A 300 20.65 15.74 -10.81
C ILE A 300 19.34 16.49 -11.02
N TRP A 301 19.26 17.71 -10.52
CA TRP A 301 18.03 18.51 -10.49
C TRP A 301 17.76 19.27 -11.78
N ALA A 302 18.81 19.68 -12.47
CA ALA A 302 18.70 20.48 -13.67
C ALA A 302 19.81 20.13 -14.65
N LEU A 303 19.48 20.12 -15.94
CA LEU A 303 20.41 19.99 -17.05
C LEU A 303 20.22 21.17 -18.01
N VAL A 304 21.31 21.63 -18.61
CA VAL A 304 21.28 22.52 -19.78
C VAL A 304 22.30 22.06 -20.82
N ALA A 305 21.95 22.19 -22.10
CA ALA A 305 22.86 21.91 -23.19
C ALA A 305 23.81 23.10 -23.42
N GLY A 306 25.10 22.80 -23.53
CA GLY A 306 26.17 23.72 -23.89
C GLY A 306 26.55 23.66 -25.36
N ALA A 307 27.63 24.36 -25.70
CA ALA A 307 28.27 24.22 -27.01
C ALA A 307 28.88 22.82 -27.21
N ASP A 308 29.06 22.43 -28.48
CA ASP A 308 29.75 21.20 -28.89
C ASP A 308 29.20 19.89 -28.27
N GLY A 309 27.91 19.89 -27.92
CA GLY A 309 27.22 18.74 -27.34
C GLY A 309 27.43 18.58 -25.82
N LYS A 310 28.17 19.48 -25.17
CA LYS A 310 28.39 19.45 -23.73
C LYS A 310 27.08 19.56 -22.95
N ILE A 311 27.06 18.99 -21.75
CA ILE A 311 25.95 19.10 -20.81
C ILE A 311 26.46 19.64 -19.49
N TYR A 312 25.72 20.59 -18.91
CA TYR A 312 25.96 21.04 -17.53
C TYR A 312 24.85 20.57 -16.61
N ALA A 313 25.21 20.12 -15.41
CA ALA A 313 24.32 19.49 -14.45
C ALA A 313 24.40 20.15 -13.08
N GLY A 314 23.24 20.55 -12.53
CA GLY A 314 23.09 21.04 -11.16
C GLY A 314 22.60 19.94 -10.21
N THR A 315 23.17 19.86 -9.01
CA THR A 315 23.07 18.66 -8.16
C THR A 315 22.70 18.90 -6.69
N TYR A 316 22.44 17.79 -5.97
CA TYR A 316 22.22 17.70 -4.51
C TYR A 316 22.82 16.39 -3.97
N PRO A 317 23.40 16.34 -2.74
CA PRO A 317 23.29 17.32 -1.66
C PRO A 317 24.38 18.37 -1.54
N ASN A 318 25.37 18.39 -2.44
CA ASN A 318 26.54 19.24 -2.22
C ASN A 318 26.48 20.57 -2.96
N ALA A 319 25.43 20.85 -3.73
CA ALA A 319 25.31 22.02 -4.60
C ALA A 319 26.50 22.18 -5.56
N HIS A 320 26.85 21.10 -6.26
CA HIS A 320 27.89 21.12 -7.29
C HIS A 320 27.30 21.36 -8.68
N VAL A 321 28.13 21.92 -9.56
CA VAL A 321 27.89 21.95 -11.01
C VAL A 321 28.91 21.05 -11.68
N PHE A 322 28.44 20.16 -12.55
CA PHE A 322 29.29 19.29 -13.35
C PHE A 322 29.15 19.65 -14.83
N GLU A 323 30.24 19.51 -15.58
CA GLU A 323 30.27 19.50 -17.05
C GLU A 323 30.50 18.05 -17.50
N TYR A 324 29.73 17.60 -18.48
CA TYR A 324 30.05 16.40 -19.25
C TYR A 324 30.44 16.80 -20.68
N ASP A 325 31.60 16.34 -21.12
CA ASP A 325 32.12 16.54 -22.47
C ASP A 325 32.02 15.24 -23.29
N PRO A 326 31.13 15.19 -24.31
CA PRO A 326 30.97 13.99 -25.13
C PRO A 326 32.15 13.72 -26.07
N ALA A 327 33.03 14.69 -26.33
CA ALA A 327 34.20 14.50 -27.19
C ALA A 327 35.28 13.66 -26.49
N THR A 328 35.44 13.86 -25.18
CA THR A 328 36.42 13.16 -24.35
C THR A 328 35.80 12.07 -23.47
N ASN A 329 34.47 12.02 -23.38
CA ASN A 329 33.71 11.17 -22.47
C ASN A 329 34.17 11.35 -21.01
N GLN A 330 34.38 12.60 -20.61
CA GLN A 330 34.83 12.98 -19.26
C GLN A 330 33.77 13.82 -18.55
N VAL A 331 33.68 13.63 -17.23
CA VAL A 331 32.92 14.48 -16.32
C VAL A 331 33.90 15.35 -15.56
N ASN A 332 33.75 16.67 -15.69
CA ASN A 332 34.51 17.66 -14.94
C ASN A 332 33.62 18.23 -13.82
N ASP A 333 34.07 18.14 -12.57
CA ASP A 333 33.44 18.82 -11.44
C ASP A 333 33.87 20.29 -11.46
N LEU A 334 32.96 21.20 -11.81
CA LEU A 334 33.20 22.64 -11.76
C LEU A 334 33.19 23.15 -10.31
N GLY A 335 32.80 22.31 -9.36
CA GLY A 335 32.90 22.55 -7.93
C GLY A 335 31.59 22.94 -7.27
N ARG A 336 31.66 23.05 -5.94
CA ARG A 336 30.58 23.54 -5.11
C ARG A 336 30.34 25.02 -5.37
N VAL A 337 29.12 25.39 -5.73
CA VAL A 337 28.78 26.78 -6.10
C VAL A 337 28.29 27.62 -4.93
N HIS A 338 27.91 27.02 -3.80
CA HIS A 338 27.45 27.77 -2.63
C HIS A 338 27.96 27.18 -1.31
N PRO A 339 28.38 28.00 -0.32
CA PRO A 339 28.98 27.50 0.92
C PRO A 339 28.02 26.66 1.77
N THR A 340 26.76 27.06 1.92
CA THR A 340 25.80 26.43 2.86
C THR A 340 24.64 25.71 2.19
N GLU A 341 24.00 26.33 1.18
CA GLU A 341 22.95 25.69 0.37
C GLU A 341 23.38 24.35 -0.23
N LYS A 342 22.38 23.49 -0.44
CA LYS A 342 22.58 22.08 -0.83
C LYS A 342 22.10 21.74 -2.24
N TYR A 343 21.33 22.63 -2.85
CA TYR A 343 20.69 22.38 -4.12
C TYR A 343 21.16 23.37 -5.18
N VAL A 344 21.48 22.86 -6.37
CA VAL A 344 21.39 23.64 -7.62
C VAL A 344 20.12 23.21 -8.33
N ARG A 345 19.08 24.04 -8.31
CA ARG A 345 17.73 23.70 -8.82
C ARG A 345 17.47 24.13 -10.25
N SER A 346 18.27 25.04 -10.78
CA SER A 346 18.18 25.52 -12.15
C SER A 346 19.57 25.82 -12.69
N ILE A 347 19.72 25.73 -14.00
CA ILE A 347 20.98 26.02 -14.68
C ILE A 347 20.68 26.59 -16.06
N ALA A 348 21.44 27.61 -16.48
CA ALA A 348 21.35 28.20 -17.81
C ALA A 348 22.76 28.38 -18.40
N TYR A 349 22.87 28.21 -19.72
CA TYR A 349 24.11 28.39 -20.45
C TYR A 349 24.00 29.62 -21.35
N ASP A 350 24.91 30.56 -21.14
CA ASP A 350 25.14 31.72 -21.99
C ASP A 350 26.29 31.40 -22.95
N GLY A 351 25.92 31.07 -24.19
CA GLY A 351 26.86 30.75 -25.25
C GLY A 351 27.57 31.97 -25.85
N ASP A 352 27.07 33.18 -25.61
CA ASP A 352 27.69 34.40 -26.16
C ASP A 352 28.92 34.80 -25.35
N ASN A 353 28.89 34.56 -24.03
CA ASN A 353 30.00 34.87 -23.11
C ASN A 353 30.70 33.64 -22.54
N ASN A 354 30.28 32.42 -22.91
CA ASN A 354 30.81 31.16 -22.39
C ASN A 354 30.69 31.06 -20.85
N VAL A 355 29.46 31.27 -20.35
CA VAL A 355 29.13 31.33 -18.92
C VAL A 355 28.02 30.34 -18.59
N VAL A 356 28.10 29.73 -17.41
CA VAL A 356 27.01 28.94 -16.82
C VAL A 356 26.48 29.66 -15.59
N TYR A 357 25.17 29.81 -15.51
CA TYR A 357 24.48 30.33 -14.33
C TYR A 357 23.82 29.19 -13.57
N ALA A 358 24.07 29.09 -12.26
CA ALA A 358 23.53 28.07 -11.38
C ALA A 358 22.60 28.70 -10.33
N GLY A 359 21.33 28.34 -10.34
CA GLY A 359 20.35 28.76 -9.35
C GLY A 359 20.39 27.86 -8.12
N VAL A 360 20.81 28.42 -6.99
CA VAL A 360 20.93 27.69 -5.71
C VAL A 360 19.77 27.99 -4.77
N GLY A 361 19.56 27.12 -3.78
CA GLY A 361 18.60 27.37 -2.70
C GLY A 361 18.38 26.20 -1.76
N GLY A 362 17.36 26.35 -0.92
CA GLY A 362 17.04 25.49 0.21
C GLY A 362 16.51 26.32 1.36
N VAL A 363 17.36 27.22 1.85
CA VAL A 363 17.02 28.22 2.87
C VAL A 363 17.05 29.63 2.27
N THR A 364 18.00 29.92 1.39
CA THR A 364 18.11 31.23 0.71
C THR A 364 18.47 31.04 -0.75
N ALA A 365 17.75 31.72 -1.63
CA ALA A 365 18.03 31.72 -3.07
C ALA A 365 19.37 32.41 -3.39
N GLY A 366 20.05 31.94 -4.44
CA GLY A 366 21.23 32.59 -5.01
C GLY A 366 21.37 32.28 -6.50
N ILE A 367 22.14 33.11 -7.20
CA ILE A 367 22.52 32.87 -8.61
C ILE A 367 24.04 32.94 -8.68
N VAL A 368 24.66 31.84 -9.06
CA VAL A 368 26.11 31.75 -9.18
C VAL A 368 26.49 31.72 -10.64
N LYS A 369 27.22 32.75 -11.08
CA LYS A 369 27.84 32.85 -12.40
C LYS A 369 29.17 32.10 -12.40
N ILE A 370 29.35 31.22 -13.37
CA ILE A 370 30.58 30.43 -13.58
C ILE A 370 31.14 30.82 -14.95
N ASP A 371 32.29 31.48 -14.95
CA ASP A 371 33.05 31.74 -16.17
C ASP A 371 33.80 30.46 -16.57
N LEU A 372 33.45 29.87 -17.72
CA LEU A 372 34.00 28.58 -18.13
C LEU A 372 35.44 28.68 -18.68
N ALA A 373 35.92 29.88 -19.01
CA ALA A 373 37.28 30.08 -19.47
C ALA A 373 38.28 30.14 -18.30
N THR A 374 37.85 30.70 -17.17
CA THR A 374 38.69 30.94 -15.99
C THR A 374 38.38 30.02 -14.81
N GLY A 375 37.17 29.45 -14.77
CA GLY A 375 36.65 28.68 -13.65
C GLY A 375 36.22 29.53 -12.45
N THR A 376 36.11 30.85 -12.58
CA THR A 376 35.74 31.72 -11.45
C THR A 376 34.24 31.66 -11.17
N HIS A 377 33.89 31.59 -9.89
CA HIS A 377 32.51 31.61 -9.39
C HIS A 377 32.17 32.95 -8.75
N GLU A 378 31.02 33.53 -9.09
CA GLU A 378 30.54 34.79 -8.54
C GLU A 378 29.05 34.69 -8.20
N GLU A 379 28.66 35.04 -6.97
CA GLU A 379 27.25 35.16 -6.58
C GLU A 379 26.75 36.55 -6.98
N ILE A 380 25.67 36.61 -7.76
CA ILE A 380 25.17 37.86 -8.35
C ILE A 380 23.76 38.23 -7.88
N LEU A 381 22.99 37.34 -7.25
CA LEU A 381 21.60 37.68 -6.89
C LEU A 381 21.56 38.80 -5.84
N GLN A 382 22.48 38.79 -4.87
CA GLN A 382 22.51 39.80 -3.81
C GLN A 382 22.92 41.20 -4.30
N THR A 383 23.63 41.29 -5.43
CA THR A 383 23.99 42.57 -6.05
C THR A 383 22.87 43.07 -6.96
N LEU A 384 22.13 42.16 -7.59
CA LEU A 384 20.98 42.46 -8.44
C LEU A 384 19.75 42.91 -7.63
N LEU A 385 19.50 42.32 -6.47
CA LEU A 385 18.34 42.61 -5.62
C LEU A 385 18.77 43.02 -4.20
N PRO A 386 18.22 44.12 -3.63
CA PRO A 386 18.50 44.58 -2.26
C PRO A 386 18.42 43.51 -1.15
N ALA A 387 19.06 43.76 0.00
CA ALA A 387 19.06 42.84 1.17
C ALA A 387 17.67 42.43 1.70
N ALA A 388 16.59 43.13 1.31
CA ALA A 388 15.21 42.76 1.64
C ALA A 388 14.70 41.48 0.93
N TYR A 389 15.49 40.88 0.03
CA TYR A 389 15.10 39.72 -0.79
C TYR A 389 15.69 38.38 -0.29
N THR A 390 16.06 38.29 0.99
CA THR A 390 16.39 37.02 1.70
C THR A 390 15.21 36.05 1.84
N ASN A 391 14.01 36.45 1.42
CA ASN A 391 12.78 35.70 1.69
C ASN A 391 12.46 34.64 0.63
N TYR A 392 13.26 34.49 -0.43
CA TYR A 392 13.08 33.42 -1.40
C TYR A 392 13.88 32.19 -1.00
N ASP A 393 13.24 31.03 -1.05
CA ASP A 393 13.90 29.77 -0.75
C ASP A 393 14.84 29.33 -1.89
N PHE A 394 14.50 29.65 -3.15
CA PHE A 394 15.18 29.12 -4.34
C PHE A 394 15.11 30.01 -5.59
N ALA A 395 16.14 29.92 -6.43
CA ALA A 395 16.05 30.16 -7.87
C ALA A 395 15.77 28.82 -8.61
N THR A 396 14.51 28.55 -8.98
CA THR A 396 14.05 27.20 -9.35
C THR A 396 13.97 26.88 -10.83
N ASN A 397 13.77 27.88 -11.69
CA ASN A 397 13.82 27.72 -13.16
C ASN A 397 14.68 28.86 -13.73
N MET A 398 15.43 28.58 -14.79
CA MET A 398 16.33 29.56 -15.40
C MET A 398 16.49 29.29 -16.89
N GLY A 399 16.65 30.35 -17.68
CA GLY A 399 16.97 30.23 -19.10
C GLY A 399 17.65 31.47 -19.64
N TYR A 400 18.44 31.29 -20.68
CA TYR A 400 19.15 32.36 -21.38
C TYR A 400 18.70 32.42 -22.84
N ALA A 401 18.34 33.61 -23.32
CA ALA A 401 18.06 33.85 -24.73
C ALA A 401 18.20 35.34 -25.05
N LEU A 402 18.69 35.67 -26.25
CA LEU A 402 18.78 37.04 -26.78
C LEU A 402 19.42 38.05 -25.79
N GLY A 403 20.51 37.66 -25.11
CA GLY A 403 21.21 38.51 -24.14
C GLY A 403 20.53 38.67 -22.78
N LYS A 404 19.44 37.95 -22.52
CA LYS A 404 18.65 38.05 -21.28
C LYS A 404 18.69 36.74 -20.51
N LEU A 405 18.89 36.84 -19.20
CA LEU A 405 18.75 35.74 -18.26
C LEU A 405 17.39 35.86 -17.54
N PHE A 406 16.53 34.87 -17.72
CA PHE A 406 15.26 34.76 -17.01
C PHE A 406 15.44 33.83 -15.82
N VAL A 407 14.96 34.25 -14.66
CA VAL A 407 15.06 33.49 -13.41
C VAL A 407 13.71 33.48 -12.70
N ARG A 408 13.26 32.29 -12.33
CA ARG A 408 12.12 32.12 -11.42
C ARG A 408 12.62 32.03 -9.99
N LEU A 409 12.22 32.99 -9.16
CA LEU A 409 12.36 32.95 -7.72
C LEU A 409 11.12 32.29 -7.12
N ASN A 410 11.27 31.41 -6.13
CA ASN A 410 10.15 30.64 -5.55
C ASN A 410 9.93 30.95 -4.07
N LYS A 411 8.65 30.83 -3.67
CA LYS A 411 8.10 31.10 -2.33
C LYS A 411 8.41 32.51 -1.85
N PRO A 412 7.80 33.55 -2.46
CA PRO A 412 6.77 33.50 -3.51
C PRO A 412 7.30 33.34 -4.96
N ASP A 413 6.41 33.06 -5.92
CA ASP A 413 6.74 32.81 -7.34
C ASP A 413 6.85 34.10 -8.16
N HIS A 414 8.07 34.53 -8.49
CA HIS A 414 8.33 35.77 -9.25
C HIS A 414 9.37 35.59 -10.35
N LEU A 415 9.22 36.40 -11.40
CA LEU A 415 10.15 36.51 -12.52
C LEU A 415 11.15 37.65 -12.30
N LEU A 416 12.42 37.32 -12.46
CA LEU A 416 13.54 38.25 -12.61
C LEU A 416 14.10 38.13 -14.03
N ILE A 417 14.28 39.26 -14.72
CA ILE A 417 14.99 39.33 -16.00
C ILE A 417 16.23 40.21 -15.82
N VAL A 418 17.39 39.66 -16.17
CA VAL A 418 18.68 40.35 -16.11
C VAL A 418 19.19 40.56 -17.53
N ASP A 419 19.62 41.79 -17.83
CA ASP A 419 20.44 42.06 -19.01
C ASP A 419 21.87 41.59 -18.71
N VAL A 420 22.34 40.60 -19.45
CA VAL A 420 23.64 39.98 -19.19
C VAL A 420 24.81 40.87 -19.63
N ALA A 421 24.61 41.73 -20.64
CA ALA A 421 25.67 42.61 -21.13
C ALA A 421 25.97 43.75 -20.15
N THR A 422 24.95 44.25 -19.45
CA THR A 422 25.10 45.32 -18.44
C THR A 422 25.07 44.83 -17.00
N GLU A 423 24.73 43.56 -16.78
CA GLU A 423 24.53 42.94 -15.46
C GLU A 423 23.52 43.70 -14.58
N THR A 424 22.47 44.23 -15.21
CA THR A 424 21.42 45.00 -14.52
C THR A 424 20.07 44.33 -14.61
N VAL A 425 19.25 44.50 -13.56
CA VAL A 425 17.85 44.07 -13.56
C VAL A 425 17.07 44.86 -14.60
N GLU A 426 16.50 44.15 -15.57
CA GLU A 426 15.62 44.70 -16.60
C GLU A 426 14.15 44.60 -16.20
N TYR A 427 13.77 43.53 -15.52
CA TYR A 427 12.44 43.36 -14.96
C TYR A 427 12.49 42.65 -13.61
N TYR A 428 11.80 43.22 -12.64
CA TYR A 428 11.45 42.58 -11.38
C TYR A 428 10.24 43.30 -10.75
N ASP A 429 9.19 42.55 -10.45
CA ASP A 429 8.03 43.05 -9.72
C ASP A 429 7.58 41.99 -8.70
N PRO A 430 7.68 42.25 -7.39
CA PRO A 430 7.27 41.33 -6.33
C PRO A 430 5.75 41.15 -6.19
N ASN A 431 4.95 41.83 -7.02
CA ASN A 431 3.52 41.53 -7.21
C ASN A 431 3.22 41.15 -8.67
N GLY A 432 4.26 40.91 -9.46
CA GLY A 432 4.21 40.73 -10.90
C GLY A 432 4.04 39.28 -11.32
N LEU A 433 4.60 38.94 -12.47
CA LEU A 433 4.46 37.64 -13.09
C LEU A 433 5.45 36.62 -12.49
N GLY A 434 5.05 35.35 -12.46
CA GLY A 434 5.95 34.21 -12.31
C GLY A 434 6.33 33.58 -13.66
N MET A 435 7.18 32.55 -13.61
CA MET A 435 7.58 31.77 -14.79
C MET A 435 7.32 30.28 -14.55
N GLY A 436 6.40 29.69 -15.32
CA GLY A 436 6.03 28.28 -15.18
C GLY A 436 6.88 27.32 -16.02
N SER A 437 7.45 27.79 -17.12
CA SER A 437 8.30 26.97 -17.98
C SER A 437 9.69 26.77 -17.38
N ARG A 438 10.31 25.64 -17.72
CA ARG A 438 11.70 25.34 -17.32
C ARG A 438 12.74 25.86 -18.29
N THR A 439 12.32 26.16 -19.51
CA THR A 439 13.16 26.70 -20.58
C THR A 439 12.50 27.93 -21.19
N LEU A 440 13.26 28.63 -22.02
CA LEU A 440 12.81 29.69 -22.91
C LEU A 440 12.76 29.16 -24.35
N ALA A 441 11.89 29.73 -25.16
CA ALA A 441 11.83 29.45 -26.59
C ALA A 441 12.04 30.75 -27.39
N VAL A 442 12.69 30.63 -28.54
CA VAL A 442 12.82 31.70 -29.54
C VAL A 442 12.31 31.18 -30.88
N MET A 443 11.61 32.03 -31.63
CA MET A 443 11.13 31.67 -32.96
C MET A 443 12.24 31.92 -33.98
N PRO A 444 12.59 30.96 -34.85
CA PRO A 444 13.61 31.19 -35.86
C PRO A 444 13.28 32.38 -36.77
N GLY A 445 14.22 33.32 -36.88
CA GLY A 445 14.04 34.57 -37.62
C GLY A 445 13.42 35.72 -36.81
N ASP A 446 13.08 35.50 -35.54
CA ASP A 446 12.67 36.53 -34.59
C ASP A 446 13.82 36.79 -33.59
N ASP A 447 14.48 37.93 -33.73
CA ASP A 447 15.58 38.37 -32.86
C ASP A 447 15.12 39.28 -31.72
N GLN A 448 13.80 39.43 -31.52
CA GLN A 448 13.25 40.36 -30.55
C GLN A 448 12.44 39.68 -29.44
N ASN A 449 11.79 38.55 -29.71
CA ASN A 449 10.84 37.96 -28.77
C ASN A 449 11.34 36.66 -28.15
N ILE A 450 11.28 36.60 -26.81
CA ILE A 450 11.53 35.42 -25.99
C ILE A 450 10.19 34.89 -25.47
N TYR A 451 9.92 33.61 -25.62
CA TYR A 451 8.68 32.97 -25.23
C TYR A 451 8.85 32.10 -23.98
N PHE A 452 7.91 32.22 -23.04
CA PHE A 452 7.95 31.49 -21.78
C PHE A 452 6.54 31.19 -21.23
N GLY A 453 6.46 30.19 -20.36
CA GLY A 453 5.24 29.68 -19.78
C GLY A 453 4.88 30.27 -18.41
N GLY A 454 3.67 29.98 -17.93
CA GLY A 454 3.16 30.43 -16.63
C GLY A 454 1.63 30.52 -16.64
N TYR A 455 0.96 29.37 -16.77
CA TYR A 455 -0.47 29.20 -17.10
C TYR A 455 -0.90 29.69 -18.50
N VAL A 456 -0.17 30.62 -19.10
CA VAL A 456 -0.35 31.06 -20.48
C VAL A 456 1.00 31.20 -21.16
N LEU A 457 1.03 31.14 -22.49
CA LEU A 457 2.21 31.50 -23.27
C LEU A 457 2.34 33.01 -23.33
N ARG A 458 3.49 33.51 -22.88
CA ARG A 458 3.87 34.91 -22.97
C ARG A 458 5.07 35.08 -23.85
N SER A 459 5.17 36.26 -24.45
CA SER A 459 6.40 36.74 -25.07
C SER A 459 6.92 37.96 -24.30
N TYR A 460 8.24 38.12 -24.31
CA TYR A 460 8.94 39.31 -23.87
C TYR A 460 9.75 39.87 -25.02
N ASN A 461 9.47 41.12 -25.40
CA ASN A 461 10.22 41.80 -26.46
C ASN A 461 11.44 42.51 -25.87
N VAL A 462 12.65 42.11 -26.25
CA VAL A 462 13.91 42.62 -25.67
C VAL A 462 14.22 44.07 -26.08
N VAL A 463 13.59 44.58 -27.15
CA VAL A 463 13.78 45.96 -27.63
C VAL A 463 12.84 46.93 -26.92
N THR A 464 11.53 46.62 -26.90
CA THR A 464 10.51 47.48 -26.28
C THR A 464 10.38 47.24 -24.78
N LYS A 465 10.93 46.13 -24.27
CA LYS A 465 10.82 45.69 -22.86
C LYS A 465 9.39 45.47 -22.40
N THR A 466 8.56 44.94 -23.29
CA THR A 466 7.13 44.72 -23.04
C THR A 466 6.76 43.25 -23.12
N PHE A 467 5.81 42.84 -22.29
CA PHE A 467 5.21 41.51 -22.34
C PHE A 467 3.97 41.49 -23.25
N ALA A 468 3.75 40.39 -23.96
CA ALA A 468 2.49 40.08 -24.60
C ALA A 468 1.98 38.70 -24.19
N VAL A 469 0.66 38.54 -24.17
CA VAL A 469 0.00 37.24 -24.01
C VAL A 469 -0.27 36.72 -25.42
N GLU A 470 0.49 35.71 -25.84
CA GLU A 470 0.36 35.10 -27.18
C GLU A 470 -0.81 34.10 -27.22
N PHE A 471 -1.21 33.63 -26.05
CA PHE A 471 -2.33 32.74 -25.85
C PHE A 471 -3.07 33.05 -24.54
N ALA A 472 -4.39 33.25 -24.58
CA ALA A 472 -5.18 33.60 -23.42
C ALA A 472 -6.26 32.54 -23.10
N ASP A 473 -5.87 31.44 -22.46
CA ASP A 473 -6.81 30.57 -21.72
C ASP A 473 -6.32 30.42 -20.27
N PRO A 474 -7.01 31.03 -19.30
CA PRO A 474 -6.64 30.94 -17.89
C PRO A 474 -6.83 29.54 -17.29
N ASN A 475 -7.53 28.63 -17.97
CA ASN A 475 -7.76 27.26 -17.50
C ASN A 475 -6.72 26.26 -18.03
N ALA A 476 -5.90 26.65 -19.02
CA ALA A 476 -4.92 25.77 -19.62
C ALA A 476 -3.68 25.63 -18.71
N ARG A 477 -3.53 24.48 -18.04
CA ARG A 477 -2.36 24.21 -17.18
C ARG A 477 -1.11 23.76 -17.95
N ALA A 478 -1.27 23.36 -19.22
CA ALA A 478 -0.21 22.85 -20.10
C ALA A 478 0.87 23.89 -20.49
N PHE A 479 0.71 25.16 -20.09
CA PHE A 479 1.72 26.20 -20.31
C PHE A 479 2.80 26.25 -19.22
N ASN A 480 2.76 25.34 -18.26
CA ASN A 480 3.91 25.03 -17.42
C ASN A 480 4.68 23.89 -18.09
N PHE A 481 5.36 24.19 -19.20
CA PHE A 481 6.04 23.19 -20.01
C PHE A 481 7.48 22.94 -19.55
N PHE A 482 7.92 21.69 -19.75
CA PHE A 482 9.27 21.24 -19.47
C PHE A 482 10.22 21.64 -20.61
N ASP A 483 9.78 21.48 -21.85
CA ASP A 483 10.47 21.99 -23.04
C ASP A 483 9.45 22.58 -24.03
N GLY A 484 9.90 23.54 -24.84
CA GLY A 484 9.07 24.25 -25.80
C GLY A 484 9.89 24.80 -26.96
N LYS A 485 9.42 24.60 -28.20
CA LYS A 485 10.13 24.99 -29.43
C LYS A 485 9.17 25.42 -30.53
N PHE A 486 9.64 26.28 -31.43
CA PHE A 486 8.97 26.54 -32.71
C PHE A 486 9.44 25.53 -33.75
N LEU A 487 8.50 24.73 -34.27
CA LEU A 487 8.77 23.65 -35.22
C LEU A 487 7.98 23.85 -36.53
N GLN A 488 8.53 23.36 -37.63
CA GLN A 488 7.81 23.18 -38.89
C GLN A 488 7.37 21.73 -39.01
N LEU A 489 6.11 21.46 -38.66
CA LEU A 489 5.60 20.10 -38.42
C LEU A 489 5.28 19.30 -39.69
N ASN A 490 5.52 19.86 -40.87
CA ASN A 490 5.18 19.26 -42.17
C ASN A 490 3.72 18.75 -42.27
N ASP A 491 2.82 19.38 -41.51
CA ASP A 491 1.41 19.06 -41.45
C ASP A 491 0.60 20.26 -41.97
N PRO A 492 -0.31 20.09 -42.95
CA PRO A 492 -1.12 21.18 -43.48
C PRO A 492 -1.98 21.91 -42.43
N GLN A 493 -2.32 21.26 -41.32
CA GLN A 493 -3.02 21.88 -40.19
C GLN A 493 -2.14 22.89 -39.43
N TRP A 494 -0.82 22.72 -39.52
CA TRP A 494 0.20 23.47 -38.78
C TRP A 494 1.24 24.09 -39.73
N PRO A 495 0.83 25.02 -40.63
CA PRO A 495 1.73 25.61 -41.61
C PRO A 495 2.76 26.54 -40.95
N GLY A 496 3.98 26.59 -41.48
CA GLY A 496 5.03 27.47 -40.96
C GLY A 496 5.51 27.05 -39.56
N TYR A 497 6.05 28.00 -38.81
CA TYR A 497 6.49 27.76 -37.43
C TYR A 497 5.31 27.70 -36.47
N THR A 498 5.18 26.57 -35.79
CA THR A 498 4.19 26.33 -34.74
C THR A 498 4.93 26.14 -33.42
N PHE A 499 4.51 26.85 -32.38
CA PHE A 499 5.02 26.60 -31.03
C PHE A 499 4.47 25.27 -30.54
N VAL A 500 5.36 24.40 -30.10
CA VAL A 500 5.04 23.11 -29.49
C VAL A 500 5.64 23.06 -28.09
N GLY A 501 4.80 22.80 -27.07
CA GLY A 501 5.22 22.63 -25.68
C GLY A 501 4.89 21.23 -25.17
N PHE A 502 5.81 20.63 -24.41
CA PHE A 502 5.59 19.34 -23.74
C PHE A 502 5.65 19.52 -22.23
N SER A 503 4.66 18.98 -21.52
CA SER A 503 4.47 19.23 -20.08
C SER A 503 4.20 17.95 -19.29
N GLU A 504 3.75 18.11 -18.03
CA GLU A 504 3.42 16.99 -17.16
C GLU A 504 2.29 16.12 -17.73
N LYS A 505 2.27 14.85 -17.33
CA LYS A 505 1.25 13.87 -17.73
C LYS A 505 1.15 13.66 -19.25
N GLY A 506 2.25 13.88 -19.95
CA GLY A 506 2.33 13.71 -21.40
C GLY A 506 1.46 14.69 -22.18
N GLN A 507 1.14 15.86 -21.62
CA GLN A 507 0.37 16.88 -22.33
C GLN A 507 1.25 17.61 -23.35
N ILE A 508 0.75 17.70 -24.59
CA ILE A 508 1.40 18.32 -25.73
C ILE A 508 0.54 19.47 -26.22
N PHE A 509 1.13 20.64 -26.34
CA PHE A 509 0.42 21.85 -26.72
C PHE A 509 0.92 22.37 -28.06
N PHE A 510 0.00 22.88 -28.88
CA PHE A 510 0.28 23.48 -30.18
C PHE A 510 -0.33 24.88 -30.28
N ASN A 511 0.46 25.86 -30.71
CA ASN A 511 -0.01 27.19 -31.08
C ASN A 511 0.63 27.66 -32.38
N ASN A 512 -0.21 27.99 -33.35
CA ASN A 512 0.22 28.55 -34.63
C ASN A 512 -0.22 30.00 -34.75
N LYS A 513 0.73 30.93 -34.76
CA LYS A 513 0.45 32.37 -34.84
C LYS A 513 -0.10 32.80 -36.20
N GLN A 514 0.25 32.08 -37.27
CA GLN A 514 -0.18 32.41 -38.63
C GLN A 514 -1.66 32.11 -38.85
N THR A 515 -2.15 30.97 -38.34
CA THR A 515 -3.55 30.55 -38.51
C THR A 515 -4.43 30.88 -37.29
N GLY A 516 -3.82 31.11 -36.13
CA GLY A 516 -4.53 31.19 -34.85
C GLY A 516 -4.91 29.82 -34.26
N ASN A 517 -4.48 28.72 -34.89
CA ASN A 517 -4.82 27.37 -34.43
C ASN A 517 -4.21 27.07 -33.07
N LEU A 518 -5.00 26.37 -32.26
CA LEU A 518 -4.67 25.95 -30.92
C LEU A 518 -5.11 24.51 -30.71
N SER A 519 -4.25 23.66 -30.17
CA SER A 519 -4.62 22.30 -29.79
C SER A 519 -3.86 21.83 -28.55
N THR A 520 -4.47 20.91 -27.82
CA THR A 520 -3.80 20.16 -26.76
C THR A 520 -4.08 18.68 -26.97
N LEU A 521 -3.02 17.88 -27.02
CA LEU A 521 -3.05 16.43 -27.03
C LEU A 521 -2.52 15.89 -25.70
N LYS A 522 -2.79 14.62 -25.42
CA LYS A 522 -2.29 13.93 -24.23
C LYS A 522 -1.89 12.51 -24.62
N VAL A 523 -0.81 12.02 -24.02
CA VAL A 523 -0.43 10.62 -24.10
C VAL A 523 -1.44 9.76 -23.34
N ASP A 524 -2.13 8.88 -24.06
CA ASP A 524 -3.11 7.94 -23.50
C ASP A 524 -2.81 6.47 -23.85
N ASN A 525 -1.89 6.20 -24.77
CA ASN A 525 -1.54 4.84 -25.22
C ASN A 525 -0.50 4.13 -24.33
N TYR A 526 0.02 4.79 -23.29
CA TYR A 526 1.04 4.24 -22.41
C TYR A 526 1.01 4.86 -21.01
N GLY A 527 1.34 4.05 -20.00
CA GLY A 527 1.63 4.47 -18.63
C GLY A 527 2.49 3.44 -17.93
N SER A 528 3.15 3.85 -16.85
CA SER A 528 3.90 2.95 -15.97
C SER A 528 3.10 2.62 -14.71
N PRO A 529 3.36 1.49 -14.05
CA PRO A 529 2.62 1.05 -12.87
C PRO A 529 2.79 2.01 -11.70
N ILE A 530 1.71 2.24 -10.96
CA ILE A 530 1.70 3.10 -9.76
C ILE A 530 1.56 2.25 -8.50
N LEU A 531 2.34 2.57 -7.46
CA LEU A 531 2.22 1.90 -6.16
C LEU A 531 0.79 2.05 -5.63
N ILE A 532 0.23 0.97 -5.10
CA ILE A 532 -1.05 1.02 -4.41
C ILE A 532 -0.83 1.67 -3.04
N GLN A 533 -1.65 2.68 -2.73
CA GLN A 533 -1.61 3.45 -1.47
C GLN A 533 -2.73 3.08 -0.51
N SER A 534 -3.83 2.50 -0.98
CA SER A 534 -4.95 2.12 -0.13
C SER A 534 -5.77 1.02 -0.79
N LEU A 535 -6.33 0.11 0.02
CA LEU A 535 -7.27 -0.93 -0.39
C LEU A 535 -8.43 -0.99 0.58
N HIS A 536 -9.65 -0.95 0.08
CA HIS A 536 -10.86 -0.96 0.90
C HIS A 536 -12.01 -1.64 0.18
N THR A 537 -12.81 -2.41 0.91
CA THR A 537 -14.06 -2.97 0.39
C THR A 537 -15.18 -1.93 0.52
N GLY A 538 -15.92 -1.72 -0.57
CA GLY A 538 -17.13 -0.90 -0.57
C GLY A 538 -18.37 -1.68 -0.15
N TYR A 539 -19.45 -0.98 0.19
CA TYR A 539 -20.76 -1.60 0.49
C TYR A 539 -21.32 -2.43 -0.67
N ASP A 540 -20.86 -2.16 -1.90
CA ASP A 540 -21.19 -2.87 -3.13
C ASP A 540 -20.35 -4.14 -3.34
N GLY A 541 -19.46 -4.48 -2.40
CA GLY A 541 -18.60 -5.67 -2.47
C GLY A 541 -17.37 -5.53 -3.34
N ASN A 542 -17.17 -4.37 -3.99
CA ASN A 542 -16.00 -4.10 -4.83
C ASN A 542 -14.78 -3.71 -3.99
N ILE A 543 -13.58 -3.96 -4.53
CA ILE A 543 -12.32 -3.61 -3.90
C ILE A 543 -11.83 -2.29 -4.51
N TYR A 544 -11.87 -1.21 -3.75
CA TYR A 544 -11.43 0.12 -4.15
C TYR A 544 -9.94 0.33 -3.91
N ILE A 545 -9.26 0.91 -4.89
CA ILE A 545 -7.80 0.95 -5.01
C ILE A 545 -7.35 2.38 -5.27
N GLY A 546 -6.55 2.92 -4.35
CA GLY A 546 -5.93 4.24 -4.47
C GLY A 546 -4.48 4.15 -4.93
N GLY A 547 -4.06 5.01 -5.86
CA GLY A 547 -2.67 5.12 -6.31
C GLY A 547 -1.83 6.09 -5.48
N TYR A 548 -0.54 5.81 -5.36
CA TYR A 548 0.43 6.63 -4.61
C TYR A 548 1.00 7.80 -5.43
N LEU A 549 1.15 8.93 -4.73
CA LEU A 549 1.68 10.26 -5.10
C LEU A 549 0.84 11.12 -6.04
N GLY A 550 -0.12 11.83 -5.45
CA GLY A 550 -0.83 12.93 -6.13
C GLY A 550 -2.06 12.44 -6.86
N ALA A 551 -2.44 13.10 -7.96
CA ALA A 551 -3.61 12.74 -8.74
C ALA A 551 -3.30 11.57 -9.70
N THR A 552 -2.94 10.42 -9.14
CA THR A 552 -2.31 9.29 -9.86
C THR A 552 -3.27 8.19 -10.26
N GLY A 553 -4.43 8.07 -9.63
CA GLY A 553 -5.43 7.10 -10.04
C GLY A 553 -6.30 6.59 -8.88
N PHE A 554 -7.56 6.34 -9.18
CA PHE A 554 -8.50 5.60 -8.36
C PHE A 554 -9.31 4.66 -9.25
N THR A 555 -9.43 3.40 -8.87
CA THR A 555 -10.18 2.36 -9.60
C THR A 555 -10.78 1.38 -8.59
N SER A 556 -11.58 0.44 -9.08
CA SER A 556 -12.08 -0.69 -8.31
C SER A 556 -11.95 -2.00 -9.08
N TYR A 557 -11.70 -3.07 -8.36
CA TYR A 557 -11.81 -4.45 -8.84
C TYR A 557 -13.18 -5.02 -8.45
N ARG A 558 -13.82 -5.72 -9.38
CA ARG A 558 -15.12 -6.37 -9.20
C ARG A 558 -14.94 -7.88 -9.04
N PRO A 559 -15.05 -8.44 -7.82
CA PRO A 559 -14.91 -9.87 -7.61
C PRO A 559 -15.93 -10.72 -8.37
N ALA A 560 -17.11 -10.15 -8.68
CA ALA A 560 -18.20 -10.87 -9.34
C ALA A 560 -17.89 -11.30 -10.78
N ASP A 561 -17.08 -10.54 -11.51
CA ASP A 561 -16.74 -10.81 -12.93
C ASP A 561 -15.23 -10.76 -13.22
N GLY A 562 -14.40 -10.41 -12.24
CA GLY A 562 -12.94 -10.38 -12.38
C GLY A 562 -12.40 -9.16 -13.14
N THR A 563 -13.18 -8.08 -13.25
CA THR A 563 -12.80 -6.89 -14.03
C THR A 563 -12.42 -5.69 -13.18
N PHE A 564 -11.62 -4.78 -13.76
CA PHE A 564 -11.34 -3.47 -13.20
C PHE A 564 -12.23 -2.40 -13.85
N THR A 565 -12.58 -1.37 -13.08
CA THR A 565 -13.18 -0.15 -13.62
C THR A 565 -12.11 0.78 -14.19
N ASP A 566 -12.52 1.72 -15.05
CA ASP A 566 -11.62 2.72 -15.61
C ASP A 566 -10.91 3.52 -14.52
N VAL A 567 -9.60 3.74 -14.70
CA VAL A 567 -8.78 4.52 -13.77
C VAL A 567 -9.18 6.00 -13.84
N GLN A 568 -9.71 6.51 -12.74
CA GLN A 568 -10.09 7.91 -12.60
C GLN A 568 -8.91 8.73 -12.08
N GLN A 569 -8.62 9.87 -12.73
CA GLN A 569 -7.60 10.79 -12.24
C GLN A 569 -8.11 11.50 -10.97
N PHE A 570 -7.74 10.96 -9.82
CA PHE A 570 -8.18 11.42 -8.52
C PHE A 570 -6.99 11.52 -7.56
N GLY A 571 -7.10 12.39 -6.55
CA GLY A 571 -6.04 12.59 -5.56
C GLY A 571 -5.66 11.31 -4.82
N GLN A 572 -4.49 11.30 -4.21
CA GLN A 572 -3.99 10.15 -3.47
C GLN A 572 -4.99 9.79 -2.36
N VAL A 573 -5.65 8.64 -2.52
CA VAL A 573 -6.61 8.13 -1.56
C VAL A 573 -5.86 7.48 -0.41
N GLU A 574 -6.20 7.86 0.82
CA GLU A 574 -5.62 7.33 2.06
C GLU A 574 -6.57 6.35 2.74
N SER A 575 -7.88 6.57 2.62
CA SER A 575 -8.88 5.67 3.17
C SER A 575 -10.21 5.75 2.41
N VAL A 576 -11.00 4.67 2.46
CA VAL A 576 -12.40 4.62 2.00
C VAL A 576 -13.25 3.92 3.06
N ALA A 577 -14.44 4.43 3.32
CA ALA A 577 -15.43 3.78 4.18
C ALA A 577 -16.84 3.91 3.58
N SER A 578 -17.76 3.05 4.01
CA SER A 578 -19.16 3.09 3.56
C SER A 578 -20.07 3.61 4.67
N VAL A 579 -21.02 4.48 4.33
CA VAL A 579 -22.16 4.84 5.20
C VAL A 579 -23.39 5.02 4.33
N ASN A 580 -24.52 4.41 4.70
CA ASN A 580 -25.83 4.57 4.06
C ASN A 580 -25.79 4.38 2.53
N ASN A 581 -25.16 3.29 2.07
CA ASN A 581 -25.01 2.96 0.65
C ASN A 581 -24.33 4.06 -0.18
N LYS A 582 -23.38 4.78 0.42
CA LYS A 582 -22.43 5.67 -0.25
C LYS A 582 -21.03 5.37 0.25
N LEU A 583 -20.06 5.65 -0.61
CA LEU A 583 -18.64 5.61 -0.25
C LEU A 583 -18.18 7.00 0.17
N TYR A 584 -17.31 7.04 1.15
CA TYR A 584 -16.60 8.24 1.58
C TYR A 584 -15.12 8.02 1.35
N ILE A 585 -14.49 8.90 0.59
CA ILE A 585 -13.11 8.80 0.11
C ILE A 585 -12.28 9.92 0.73
N GLY A 586 -11.32 9.54 1.57
CA GLY A 586 -10.37 10.44 2.20
C GLY A 586 -9.12 10.58 1.34
N THR A 587 -8.72 11.81 1.01
CA THR A 587 -7.56 12.07 0.13
C THR A 587 -6.50 12.92 0.82
N TYR A 588 -5.23 12.58 0.58
CA TYR A 588 -4.06 13.38 0.96
C TYR A 588 -4.09 14.77 0.30
N GLY A 589 -3.60 15.76 1.05
CA GLY A 589 -3.64 17.17 0.71
C GLY A 589 -4.91 17.79 1.27
N ASN A 590 -4.77 18.49 2.39
CA ASN A 590 -5.82 19.20 3.11
C ASN A 590 -6.87 18.30 3.81
N ALA A 591 -6.59 16.99 3.94
CA ALA A 591 -7.51 16.00 4.52
C ALA A 591 -8.96 16.16 4.02
N ARG A 592 -9.12 16.07 2.69
CA ARG A 592 -10.44 16.20 2.04
C ARG A 592 -11.19 14.88 2.12
N VAL A 593 -12.50 14.97 2.36
CA VAL A 593 -13.43 13.83 2.33
C VAL A 593 -14.43 14.05 1.21
N HIS A 594 -14.65 13.03 0.39
CA HIS A 594 -15.58 13.06 -0.74
C HIS A 594 -16.62 11.96 -0.62
N GLU A 595 -17.88 12.30 -0.82
CA GLU A 595 -18.99 11.36 -0.97
C GLU A 595 -19.02 10.87 -2.42
N TYR A 596 -19.09 9.56 -2.62
CA TYR A 596 -19.08 8.91 -3.92
C TYR A 596 -20.22 7.91 -4.03
N ASP A 597 -20.96 8.01 -5.13
CA ASP A 597 -21.96 7.04 -5.54
C ASP A 597 -21.41 6.21 -6.72
N PRO A 598 -21.04 4.94 -6.50
CA PRO A 598 -20.50 4.09 -7.56
C PRO A 598 -21.55 3.69 -8.61
N THR A 599 -22.85 3.92 -8.35
CA THR A 599 -23.92 3.68 -9.32
C THR A 599 -24.13 4.86 -10.30
N ALA A 600 -23.52 6.01 -10.00
CA ALA A 600 -23.57 7.20 -10.84
C ALA A 600 -22.26 7.41 -11.61
N PRO A 601 -22.28 8.02 -12.81
CA PRO A 601 -21.08 8.31 -13.58
C PRO A 601 -20.07 9.15 -12.81
N TRP A 602 -18.77 8.92 -13.07
CA TRP A 602 -17.70 9.75 -12.53
C TRP A 602 -17.66 11.11 -13.25
N THR A 603 -17.87 12.19 -12.51
CA THR A 603 -17.94 13.58 -13.02
C THR A 603 -17.37 14.56 -12.00
N SER A 604 -17.35 15.86 -12.33
CA SER A 604 -16.96 16.90 -11.36
C SER A 604 -17.89 17.00 -10.13
N ALA A 605 -19.10 16.41 -10.19
CA ALA A 605 -20.05 16.38 -9.09
C ALA A 605 -20.09 15.03 -8.35
N ASN A 606 -19.44 13.99 -8.87
CA ASN A 606 -19.39 12.65 -8.27
C ASN A 606 -18.00 12.04 -8.56
N PRO A 607 -17.10 11.99 -7.57
CA PRO A 607 -17.34 12.21 -6.14
C PRO A 607 -17.46 13.69 -5.74
N ARG A 608 -18.34 13.99 -4.78
CA ARG A 608 -18.61 15.33 -4.24
C ARG A 608 -17.80 15.57 -2.97
N ARG A 609 -17.01 16.64 -2.90
CA ARG A 609 -16.34 17.03 -1.65
C ARG A 609 -17.35 17.41 -0.58
N VAL A 610 -17.25 16.80 0.61
CA VAL A 610 -18.15 17.02 1.75
C VAL A 610 -17.45 17.62 2.97
N ALA A 611 -16.13 17.43 3.11
CA ALA A 611 -15.33 18.06 4.16
C ALA A 611 -13.91 18.36 3.67
N GLU A 612 -13.26 19.34 4.31
CA GLU A 612 -11.84 19.67 4.15
C GLU A 612 -11.33 20.14 5.51
N LEU A 613 -10.26 19.53 6.03
CA LEU A 613 -9.86 19.66 7.43
C LEU A 613 -8.57 20.48 7.64
N VAL A 614 -8.03 21.09 6.58
CA VAL A 614 -6.82 21.91 6.64
C VAL A 614 -6.94 23.12 7.56
N SER A 615 -8.15 23.70 7.72
CA SER A 615 -8.39 24.78 8.69
C SER A 615 -8.18 24.35 10.13
N HIS A 616 -8.19 23.04 10.40
CA HIS A 616 -7.86 22.42 11.69
C HIS A 616 -6.42 21.89 11.73
N GLY A 617 -5.62 22.16 10.70
CA GLY A 617 -4.23 21.70 10.54
C GLY A 617 -4.11 20.20 10.29
N GLN A 618 -5.08 19.60 9.59
CA GLN A 618 -5.07 18.18 9.22
C GLN A 618 -4.79 18.00 7.73
N ASP A 619 -4.11 16.91 7.36
CA ASP A 619 -3.63 16.72 5.99
C ASP A 619 -3.85 15.30 5.42
N ARG A 620 -3.69 14.25 6.24
CA ARG A 620 -3.83 12.85 5.79
C ARG A 620 -4.89 12.09 6.59
N PRO A 621 -6.06 11.78 6.01
CA PRO A 621 -7.11 11.00 6.66
C PRO A 621 -6.84 9.50 6.48
N PHE A 622 -5.95 8.92 7.31
CA PHE A 622 -5.51 7.52 7.18
C PHE A 622 -6.54 6.48 7.61
N ALA A 623 -7.50 6.87 8.46
CA ALA A 623 -8.49 5.93 8.98
C ALA A 623 -9.89 6.48 8.83
N MET A 624 -10.81 5.63 8.38
CA MET A 624 -12.23 5.93 8.38
C MET A 624 -13.04 4.72 8.80
N VAL A 625 -14.08 4.94 9.60
CA VAL A 625 -15.11 3.95 9.87
C VAL A 625 -16.48 4.61 9.75
N GLY A 626 -17.36 3.96 9.00
CA GLY A 626 -18.75 4.36 8.85
C GLY A 626 -19.66 3.59 9.82
N VAL A 627 -20.65 4.27 10.39
CA VAL A 627 -21.61 3.67 11.32
C VAL A 627 -23.03 3.97 10.84
N ASP A 628 -23.63 3.04 10.10
CA ASP A 628 -24.96 3.20 9.49
C ASP A 628 -26.07 3.49 10.51
N SER A 629 -26.06 2.77 11.64
CA SER A 629 -27.04 2.94 12.72
C SER A 629 -27.05 4.36 13.32
N LEU A 630 -25.93 5.09 13.20
CA LEU A 630 -25.80 6.48 13.61
C LEU A 630 -25.83 7.46 12.43
N SER A 631 -25.77 6.96 11.19
CA SER A 631 -25.56 7.75 9.97
C SER A 631 -24.38 8.72 10.10
N LYS A 632 -23.27 8.23 10.65
CA LYS A 632 -22.05 9.02 10.91
C LYS A 632 -20.82 8.36 10.30
N LEU A 633 -19.89 9.21 9.89
CA LEU A 633 -18.54 8.83 9.49
C LEU A 633 -17.55 9.37 10.52
N TYR A 634 -16.62 8.52 10.95
CA TYR A 634 -15.50 8.90 11.82
C TYR A 634 -14.22 8.86 11.02
N VAL A 635 -13.42 9.92 11.09
CA VAL A 635 -12.21 10.12 10.28
C VAL A 635 -11.02 10.40 11.19
N GLY A 636 -10.07 9.48 11.23
CA GLY A 636 -8.78 9.63 11.89
C GLY A 636 -7.76 10.24 10.94
N SER A 637 -7.00 11.22 11.42
CA SER A 637 -6.05 11.96 10.60
C SER A 637 -4.69 12.22 11.27
N VAL A 638 -3.68 12.28 10.41
CA VAL A 638 -2.35 12.83 10.69
C VAL A 638 -2.34 14.31 10.29
N PRO A 639 -1.66 15.17 11.07
CA PRO A 639 -1.68 16.61 10.86
C PRO A 639 -0.85 17.05 9.66
N ASP A 640 -1.01 18.33 9.32
CA ASP A 640 -0.23 19.04 8.31
C ASP A 640 1.25 19.19 8.70
N TYR A 641 2.06 19.65 7.75
CA TYR A 641 3.51 19.75 7.87
C TYR A 641 3.93 20.58 9.10
N GLY A 642 4.96 20.11 9.81
CA GLY A 642 5.49 20.76 11.00
C GLY A 642 4.65 20.62 12.28
N SER A 643 3.53 19.88 12.25
CA SER A 643 2.66 19.64 13.42
C SER A 643 2.68 18.18 13.86
N LEU A 644 2.46 17.93 15.17
CA LEU A 644 2.33 16.59 15.76
C LEU A 644 0.88 16.22 16.09
N SER A 645 0.00 17.21 16.27
CA SER A 645 -1.37 17.01 16.78
C SER A 645 -2.39 16.59 15.69
N GLY A 646 -2.62 15.28 15.56
CA GLY A 646 -3.68 14.72 14.70
C GLY A 646 -5.08 14.94 15.24
N ALA A 647 -6.09 14.35 14.58
CA ALA A 647 -7.49 14.52 14.99
C ALA A 647 -8.36 13.29 14.73
N LEU A 648 -9.40 13.12 15.54
CA LEU A 648 -10.60 12.37 15.21
C LEU A 648 -11.70 13.36 14.79
N THR A 649 -12.27 13.17 13.60
CA THR A 649 -13.36 14.00 13.08
C THR A 649 -14.63 13.17 12.98
N VAL A 650 -15.76 13.74 13.40
CA VAL A 650 -17.10 13.17 13.24
C VAL A 650 -17.84 13.95 12.17
N TYR A 651 -18.26 13.27 11.11
CA TYR A 651 -19.11 13.82 10.06
C TYR A 651 -20.50 13.19 10.14
N ASP A 652 -21.50 14.02 10.38
CA ASP A 652 -22.90 13.62 10.39
C ASP A 652 -23.45 13.66 8.95
N VAL A 653 -23.81 12.49 8.41
CA VAL A 653 -24.17 12.36 6.98
C VAL A 653 -25.44 13.16 6.63
N PRO A 654 -26.55 13.06 7.39
CA PRO A 654 -27.78 13.78 7.05
C PRO A 654 -27.64 15.30 7.16
N THR A 655 -27.02 15.80 8.23
CA THR A 655 -26.91 17.26 8.50
C THR A 655 -25.68 17.91 7.88
N ARG A 656 -24.72 17.09 7.42
CA ARG A 656 -23.41 17.50 6.88
C ARG A 656 -22.56 18.30 7.87
N GLN A 657 -22.82 18.14 9.16
CA GLN A 657 -22.05 18.80 10.21
C GLN A 657 -20.72 18.08 10.44
N VAL A 658 -19.65 18.85 10.59
CA VAL A 658 -18.29 18.37 10.88
C VAL A 658 -17.91 18.80 12.29
N GLN A 659 -17.47 17.85 13.11
CA GLN A 659 -16.96 18.10 14.46
C GLN A 659 -15.56 17.51 14.59
N VAL A 660 -14.57 18.37 14.86
CA VAL A 660 -13.15 17.96 14.89
C VAL A 660 -12.65 17.94 16.32
N HIS A 661 -12.23 16.76 16.78
CA HIS A 661 -11.53 16.54 18.05
C HIS A 661 -10.02 16.53 17.77
N LYS A 662 -9.44 17.72 17.64
CA LYS A 662 -7.99 17.89 17.45
C LYS A 662 -7.24 17.54 18.73
N ASP A 663 -6.06 16.96 18.58
CA ASP A 663 -5.20 16.52 19.68
C ASP A 663 -5.94 15.56 20.64
N ILE A 664 -6.84 14.74 20.08
CA ILE A 664 -7.62 13.76 20.87
C ILE A 664 -6.69 12.83 21.66
N VAL A 665 -5.53 12.53 21.11
CA VAL A 665 -4.36 12.01 21.83
C VAL A 665 -3.23 13.00 21.60
N HIS A 666 -2.64 13.48 22.70
CA HIS A 666 -1.63 14.53 22.68
C HIS A 666 -0.46 14.19 21.74
N ASP A 667 -0.19 15.06 20.77
CA ASP A 667 0.93 14.99 19.82
C ASP A 667 0.99 13.70 18.99
N GLN A 668 -0.17 13.09 18.72
CA GLN A 668 -0.24 11.87 17.91
C GLN A 668 -1.26 11.96 16.78
N GLY A 669 -0.96 11.26 15.68
CA GLY A 669 -1.89 11.05 14.55
C GLY A 669 -2.83 9.88 14.81
N VAL A 670 -4.08 9.95 14.31
CA VAL A 670 -5.03 8.82 14.39
C VAL A 670 -5.03 8.05 13.07
N VAL A 671 -4.70 6.76 13.13
CA VAL A 671 -4.31 5.97 11.94
C VAL A 671 -5.00 4.62 11.82
N SER A 672 -5.80 4.23 12.82
CA SER A 672 -6.65 3.04 12.76
C SER A 672 -7.90 3.27 13.58
N LEU A 673 -9.05 2.81 13.09
CA LEU A 673 -10.34 2.95 13.76
C LEU A 673 -11.10 1.62 13.67
N ALA A 674 -11.76 1.23 14.75
CA ALA A 674 -12.75 0.17 14.81
C ALA A 674 -13.99 0.66 15.56
N HIS A 675 -15.17 0.13 15.23
CA HIS A 675 -16.42 0.46 15.90
C HIS A 675 -17.04 -0.78 16.52
N ARG A 676 -17.43 -0.70 17.79
CA ARG A 676 -18.17 -1.75 18.49
C ARG A 676 -19.06 -1.13 19.57
N ASP A 677 -20.31 -1.58 19.65
CA ASP A 677 -21.24 -1.27 20.75
C ASP A 677 -21.38 0.23 21.09
N GLY A 678 -21.39 1.10 20.07
CA GLY A 678 -21.51 2.56 20.25
C GLY A 678 -20.22 3.24 20.68
N LEU A 679 -19.09 2.54 20.64
CA LEU A 679 -17.75 3.05 20.92
C LEU A 679 -16.89 2.99 19.66
N ILE A 680 -16.04 4.01 19.50
CA ILE A 680 -14.97 4.05 18.50
C ILE A 680 -13.65 3.80 19.21
N TYR A 681 -12.93 2.79 18.78
CA TYR A 681 -11.57 2.47 19.23
C TYR A 681 -10.60 3.05 18.22
N GLY A 682 -9.65 3.86 18.69
CA GLY A 682 -8.68 4.51 17.83
C GLY A 682 -7.24 4.18 18.18
N GLY A 683 -6.47 3.80 17.16
CA GLY A 683 -5.05 3.54 17.24
C GLY A 683 -4.25 4.71 16.70
N THR A 684 -3.16 5.06 17.36
CA THR A 684 -2.37 6.25 17.05
C THR A 684 -0.94 5.96 16.62
N THR A 685 -0.34 6.96 15.98
CA THR A 685 1.09 7.02 15.65
C THR A 685 1.70 8.24 16.32
N ILE A 686 2.90 8.10 16.91
CA ILE A 686 3.63 9.26 17.45
C ILE A 686 4.15 10.20 16.36
N TYR A 687 4.16 9.74 15.10
CA TYR A 687 4.69 10.52 13.99
C TYR A 687 3.64 11.53 13.52
N GLY A 688 3.97 12.82 13.60
CA GLY A 688 3.16 13.88 13.03
C GLY A 688 3.31 14.05 11.52
N GLY A 689 2.97 15.24 11.05
CA GLY A 689 3.19 15.67 9.68
C GLY A 689 4.68 15.72 9.33
N LEU A 690 4.98 15.65 8.04
CA LEU A 690 6.36 15.77 7.56
C LEU A 690 6.95 17.14 7.90
N GLY A 691 8.27 17.23 8.00
CA GLY A 691 8.97 18.49 8.33
C GLY A 691 9.01 18.85 9.82
N THR A 692 8.53 17.97 10.71
CA THR A 692 8.76 18.07 12.16
C THR A 692 10.20 17.68 12.51
N SER A 693 10.71 18.11 13.67
CA SER A 693 12.03 17.68 14.19
C SER A 693 12.04 16.22 14.69
N GLY A 694 10.92 15.52 14.58
CA GLY A 694 10.69 14.18 15.13
C GLY A 694 9.50 14.16 16.09
N PRO A 695 9.08 12.96 16.54
CA PRO A 695 8.03 12.81 17.54
C PRO A 695 8.46 13.33 18.92
N SER A 696 7.54 13.92 19.68
CA SER A 696 7.71 14.29 21.10
C SER A 696 7.38 13.13 22.04
N GLU A 697 6.39 12.32 21.66
CA GLU A 697 5.95 11.13 22.38
C GLU A 697 6.77 9.89 21.99
N THR A 698 6.85 8.91 22.89
CA THR A 698 7.63 7.67 22.67
C THR A 698 6.79 6.44 22.37
N GLU A 699 5.48 6.50 22.65
CA GLU A 699 4.59 5.34 22.62
C GLU A 699 3.25 5.67 21.96
N GLY A 700 2.83 4.84 21.00
CA GLY A 700 1.50 4.88 20.40
C GLY A 700 0.43 4.43 21.42
N LYS A 701 -0.78 4.95 21.26
CA LYS A 701 -1.90 4.71 22.18
C LYS A 701 -3.09 4.06 21.47
N LEU A 702 -3.86 3.34 22.28
CA LEU A 702 -5.24 2.97 22.01
C LEU A 702 -6.13 3.93 22.80
N PHE A 703 -7.10 4.58 22.16
CA PHE A 703 -8.11 5.38 22.85
C PHE A 703 -9.52 4.87 22.54
N VAL A 704 -10.47 5.21 23.40
CA VAL A 704 -11.89 4.89 23.24
C VAL A 704 -12.68 6.18 23.24
N PHE A 705 -13.55 6.34 22.25
CA PHE A 705 -14.41 7.48 22.05
C PHE A 705 -15.87 7.02 22.07
N ASP A 706 -16.66 7.63 22.94
CA ASP A 706 -18.08 7.33 23.09
C ASP A 706 -18.89 8.16 22.10
N THR A 707 -19.63 7.47 21.23
CA THR A 707 -20.42 8.09 20.16
C THR A 707 -21.68 8.82 20.66
N ALA A 708 -22.18 8.45 21.84
CA ALA A 708 -23.35 9.07 22.46
C ALA A 708 -22.99 10.41 23.12
N THR A 709 -21.89 10.45 23.86
CA THR A 709 -21.39 11.68 24.49
C THR A 709 -20.51 12.52 23.57
N ASN A 710 -20.06 11.93 22.45
CA ASN A 710 -19.15 12.55 21.49
C ASN A 710 -17.84 13.01 22.15
N SER A 711 -17.25 12.15 22.97
CA SER A 711 -16.05 12.47 23.76
C SER A 711 -15.11 11.26 23.93
N LYS A 712 -13.81 11.52 24.10
CA LYS A 712 -12.83 10.50 24.50
C LYS A 712 -13.09 10.12 25.96
N VAL A 713 -13.27 8.83 26.23
CA VAL A 713 -13.56 8.30 27.57
C VAL A 713 -12.41 7.49 28.16
N PHE A 714 -11.46 7.04 27.34
CA PHE A 714 -10.33 6.21 27.78
C PHE A 714 -9.13 6.34 26.84
N GLU A 715 -7.92 6.16 27.37
CA GLU A 715 -6.71 5.88 26.59
C GLU A 715 -5.71 5.01 27.37
N ILE A 716 -4.91 4.22 26.66
CA ILE A 716 -3.85 3.36 27.21
C ILE A 716 -2.70 3.21 26.21
N VAL A 717 -1.49 2.95 26.71
CA VAL A 717 -0.39 2.41 25.91
C VAL A 717 -0.53 0.88 25.87
N PRO A 718 -1.00 0.27 24.76
CA PRO A 718 -1.29 -1.17 24.74
C PRO A 718 0.00 -2.01 24.83
N VAL A 719 1.10 -1.52 24.25
CA VAL A 719 2.40 -2.20 24.25
C VAL A 719 3.51 -1.17 24.49
N PRO A 720 4.19 -1.20 25.66
CA PRO A 720 5.26 -0.27 25.96
C PRO A 720 6.42 -0.30 24.94
N GLY A 721 6.94 0.88 24.62
CA GLY A 721 8.05 1.15 23.70
C GLY A 721 7.71 1.02 22.21
N ARG A 722 6.43 0.89 21.83
CA ARG A 722 5.97 0.79 20.44
C ARG A 722 5.34 2.09 20.02
N LYS A 723 5.68 2.59 18.83
CA LYS A 723 5.39 3.96 18.39
C LYS A 723 4.08 4.09 17.59
N VAL A 724 3.54 2.98 17.11
CA VAL A 724 2.35 2.93 16.25
C VAL A 724 1.42 1.85 16.78
N VAL A 725 0.13 2.16 16.86
CA VAL A 725 -0.98 1.24 17.11
C VAL A 725 -1.87 1.26 15.87
N SER A 726 -1.87 0.17 15.10
CA SER A 726 -2.59 0.05 13.83
C SER A 726 -3.26 -1.32 13.71
N GLY A 727 -4.02 -1.54 12.62
CA GLY A 727 -4.73 -2.78 12.39
C GLY A 727 -5.74 -3.11 13.49
N LEU A 728 -6.43 -2.10 14.05
CA LEU A 728 -7.50 -2.35 15.01
C LEU A 728 -8.64 -3.13 14.35
N LEU A 729 -9.16 -4.11 15.08
CA LEU A 729 -10.18 -5.03 14.60
C LEU A 729 -11.14 -5.36 15.74
N ASP A 730 -12.44 -5.37 15.45
CA ASP A 730 -13.43 -6.03 16.32
C ASP A 730 -13.25 -7.54 16.18
N GLY A 731 -12.63 -8.16 17.18
CA GLY A 731 -12.19 -9.55 17.11
C GLY A 731 -13.33 -10.55 17.22
N PRO A 732 -13.12 -11.80 16.74
CA PRO A 732 -14.15 -12.84 16.77
C PRO A 732 -14.53 -13.30 18.19
N ASP A 733 -13.75 -12.92 19.20
CA ASP A 733 -13.94 -13.22 20.61
C ASP A 733 -14.58 -12.06 21.41
N GLY A 734 -14.98 -10.98 20.74
CA GLY A 734 -15.55 -9.78 21.36
C GLY A 734 -14.51 -8.85 21.99
N LEU A 735 -13.22 -9.14 21.82
CA LEU A 735 -12.12 -8.28 22.23
C LEU A 735 -11.71 -7.37 21.06
N ILE A 736 -11.09 -6.24 21.37
CA ILE A 736 -10.48 -5.38 20.34
C ILE A 736 -9.05 -5.85 20.11
N TRP A 737 -8.77 -6.33 18.91
CA TRP A 737 -7.44 -6.74 18.50
C TRP A 737 -6.69 -5.57 17.87
N GLY A 738 -5.37 -5.63 17.90
CA GLY A 738 -4.53 -4.65 17.22
C GLY A 738 -3.08 -5.06 17.13
N VAL A 739 -2.32 -4.27 16.38
CA VAL A 739 -0.88 -4.44 16.20
C VAL A 739 -0.17 -3.17 16.64
N ALA A 740 0.77 -3.34 17.59
CA ALA A 740 1.71 -2.33 17.98
C ALA A 740 3.12 -2.74 17.52
N GLU A 741 3.54 -2.22 16.36
CA GLU A 741 4.74 -2.64 15.62
C GLU A 741 4.90 -4.17 15.49
N ASP A 742 5.82 -4.76 16.26
CA ASP A 742 6.12 -6.19 16.27
C ASP A 742 5.07 -7.04 17.01
N THR A 743 4.18 -6.41 17.77
CA THR A 743 3.38 -7.05 18.81
C THR A 743 1.90 -7.05 18.48
N ILE A 744 1.30 -8.24 18.42
CA ILE A 744 -0.16 -8.39 18.39
C ILE A 744 -0.66 -8.28 19.83
N PHE A 745 -1.74 -7.54 20.06
CA PHE A 745 -2.40 -7.44 21.36
C PHE A 745 -3.91 -7.64 21.27
N LYS A 746 -4.52 -8.02 22.40
CA LYS A 746 -5.98 -7.99 22.61
C LYS A 746 -6.32 -7.09 23.79
N PHE A 747 -7.25 -6.18 23.58
CA PHE A 747 -7.83 -5.30 24.58
C PHE A 747 -9.25 -5.76 24.91
N ASP A 748 -9.51 -5.96 26.19
CA ASP A 748 -10.83 -6.27 26.71
C ASP A 748 -11.61 -4.98 26.97
N PRO A 749 -12.71 -4.72 26.22
CA PRO A 749 -13.48 -3.49 26.37
C PRO A 749 -14.22 -3.38 27.71
N ASP A 750 -14.56 -4.51 28.35
CA ASP A 750 -15.31 -4.52 29.61
C ASP A 750 -14.39 -4.21 30.80
N THR A 751 -13.21 -4.81 30.83
CA THR A 751 -12.23 -4.60 31.92
C THR A 751 -11.23 -3.47 31.64
N GLN A 752 -11.19 -2.99 30.39
CA GLN A 752 -10.24 -2.00 29.88
C GLN A 752 -8.77 -2.42 30.08
N GLN A 753 -8.48 -3.71 29.94
CA GLN A 753 -7.14 -4.27 30.11
C GLN A 753 -6.61 -4.91 28.83
N ILE A 754 -5.27 -4.91 28.69
CA ILE A 754 -4.59 -5.72 27.69
C ILE A 754 -4.49 -7.15 28.22
N VAL A 755 -5.32 -8.04 27.70
CA VAL A 755 -5.44 -9.44 28.17
C VAL A 755 -4.52 -10.39 27.41
N TYR A 756 -3.97 -9.96 26.28
CA TYR A 756 -2.95 -10.69 25.52
C TYR A 756 -2.00 -9.72 24.83
N LYS A 757 -0.70 -10.07 24.79
CA LYS A 757 0.27 -9.44 23.89
C LYS A 757 1.44 -10.39 23.58
N ALA A 758 1.84 -10.48 22.32
CA ALA A 758 3.02 -11.25 21.92
C ALA A 758 3.71 -10.64 20.70
N ALA A 759 5.04 -10.53 20.76
CA ALA A 759 5.84 -10.13 19.61
C ALA A 759 5.90 -11.28 18.60
N ARG A 760 5.32 -11.08 17.41
CA ARG A 760 5.23 -12.08 16.32
C ARG A 760 5.69 -11.52 14.97
N LEU A 761 5.78 -10.20 14.84
CA LEU A 761 6.18 -9.50 13.63
C LEU A 761 7.58 -8.89 13.80
N GLY A 762 8.14 -8.35 12.72
CA GLY A 762 9.38 -7.58 12.76
C GLY A 762 9.09 -6.09 12.98
N ARG A 763 10.04 -5.35 13.56
CA ARG A 763 9.95 -3.88 13.65
C ARG A 763 10.41 -3.23 12.35
N TYR A 764 9.80 -2.10 11.99
CA TYR A 764 10.29 -1.27 10.89
C TYR A 764 11.57 -0.51 11.30
N GLY A 765 12.33 -0.09 10.28
CA GLY A 765 13.62 0.57 10.46
C GLY A 765 13.54 2.06 10.78
N THR A 766 14.57 2.82 10.39
CA THR A 766 14.66 4.26 10.63
C THR A 766 13.82 5.02 9.59
N GLY A 767 12.67 5.54 10.01
CA GLY A 767 11.80 6.35 9.15
C GLY A 767 10.49 6.71 9.83
N THR A 768 9.71 7.57 9.17
CA THR A 768 8.33 7.87 9.56
C THR A 768 7.41 6.75 9.09
N VAL A 769 6.68 6.12 10.01
CA VAL A 769 5.65 5.12 9.72
C VAL A 769 4.35 5.56 10.38
N TRP A 770 3.38 5.97 9.56
CA TRP A 770 2.05 6.33 10.08
C TRP A 770 1.20 5.09 10.35
N VAL A 771 1.16 4.14 9.41
CA VAL A 771 0.40 2.88 9.54
C VAL A 771 1.32 1.70 9.27
N ASP A 772 1.32 0.70 10.16
CA ASP A 772 2.25 -0.44 10.11
C ASP A 772 1.57 -1.76 9.74
N ALA A 773 0.33 -2.00 10.18
CA ALA A 773 -0.37 -3.27 9.94
C ALA A 773 -1.88 -3.11 9.74
N PHE A 774 -2.48 -4.15 9.17
CA PHE A 774 -3.92 -4.28 8.87
C PHE A 774 -4.37 -5.67 9.27
N LEU A 775 -5.57 -5.78 9.85
CA LEU A 775 -6.16 -7.05 10.28
C LEU A 775 -7.57 -7.20 9.71
N GLU A 776 -7.97 -8.43 9.39
CA GLU A 776 -9.32 -8.80 8.95
C GLU A 776 -9.73 -10.14 9.57
N VAL A 777 -11.01 -10.32 9.88
CA VAL A 777 -11.55 -11.64 10.25
C VAL A 777 -11.89 -12.40 8.96
N GLY A 778 -11.23 -13.54 8.75
CA GLY A 778 -11.55 -14.50 7.71
C GLY A 778 -12.94 -15.11 7.91
N LYS A 779 -13.62 -15.48 6.82
CA LYS A 779 -14.88 -16.24 6.92
C LYS A 779 -14.74 -17.64 7.51
N ASP A 780 -13.51 -18.15 7.57
CA ASP A 780 -13.11 -19.36 8.29
C ASP A 780 -12.95 -19.13 9.81
N GLY A 781 -13.23 -17.93 10.30
CA GLY A 781 -13.10 -17.53 11.70
C GLY A 781 -11.67 -17.18 12.15
N ASN A 782 -10.66 -17.36 11.29
CA ASN A 782 -9.29 -17.00 11.62
C ASN A 782 -9.05 -15.50 11.42
N VAL A 783 -8.07 -14.92 12.14
CA VAL A 783 -7.67 -13.52 11.93
C VAL A 783 -6.50 -13.46 10.97
N TYR A 784 -6.63 -12.72 9.89
CA TYR A 784 -5.58 -12.50 8.90
C TYR A 784 -5.01 -11.11 9.01
N GLY A 785 -3.74 -10.94 8.62
CA GLY A 785 -3.12 -9.63 8.66
C GLY A 785 -1.98 -9.43 7.69
N THR A 786 -1.75 -8.16 7.33
CA THR A 786 -0.57 -7.72 6.59
C THR A 786 0.19 -6.66 7.37
N ASN A 787 1.47 -6.46 7.05
CA ASN A 787 2.29 -5.40 7.64
C ASN A 787 3.23 -4.74 6.61
N ARG A 788 3.81 -3.60 6.97
CA ARG A 788 4.77 -2.85 6.13
C ARG A 788 6.00 -3.65 5.73
N GLN A 789 6.34 -4.69 6.48
CA GLN A 789 7.43 -5.62 6.19
C GLN A 789 7.04 -6.67 5.13
N LYS A 790 5.89 -6.51 4.45
CA LYS A 790 5.42 -7.37 3.36
C LYS A 790 5.19 -8.81 3.81
N THR A 791 4.55 -8.99 4.96
CA THR A 791 4.18 -10.31 5.48
C THR A 791 2.67 -10.45 5.49
N LEU A 792 2.13 -11.49 4.85
CA LEU A 792 0.79 -11.97 5.10
C LEU A 792 0.85 -13.08 6.17
N PHE A 793 0.01 -12.98 7.18
CA PHE A 793 -0.09 -13.94 8.26
C PHE A 793 -1.53 -14.28 8.63
N MET A 794 -1.70 -15.37 9.36
CA MET A 794 -2.96 -15.85 9.93
C MET A 794 -2.77 -16.19 11.41
N ILE A 795 -3.81 -15.98 12.22
CA ILE A 795 -3.87 -16.27 13.64
C ILE A 795 -5.15 -17.05 13.93
N LYS A 796 -5.00 -18.20 14.59
CA LYS A 796 -6.13 -18.93 15.15
C LYS A 796 -6.61 -18.23 16.43
N PRO A 797 -7.85 -17.70 16.52
CA PRO A 797 -8.24 -16.85 17.65
C PRO A 797 -8.31 -17.55 19.00
N ASP A 798 -8.67 -18.84 19.00
CA ASP A 798 -8.82 -19.64 20.22
C ASP A 798 -7.48 -20.01 20.86
N THR A 799 -6.45 -20.25 20.04
CA THR A 799 -5.13 -20.73 20.50
C THR A 799 -4.04 -19.68 20.42
N MET A 800 -4.27 -18.60 19.68
CA MET A 800 -3.26 -17.59 19.30
C MET A 800 -2.06 -18.14 18.54
N GLU A 801 -2.23 -19.31 17.90
CA GLU A 801 -1.23 -19.85 16.98
C GLU A 801 -1.08 -18.94 15.77
N PHE A 802 0.15 -18.52 15.48
CA PHE A 802 0.50 -17.54 14.46
C PHE A 802 1.20 -18.22 13.29
N PHE A 803 0.68 -18.05 12.08
CA PHE A 803 1.20 -18.63 10.84
C PHE A 803 1.66 -17.51 9.90
N ARG A 804 2.94 -17.52 9.50
CA ARG A 804 3.40 -16.68 8.39
C ARG A 804 3.04 -17.37 7.09
N ILE A 805 2.08 -16.83 6.36
CA ILE A 805 1.61 -17.43 5.10
C ILE A 805 2.60 -17.09 3.98
N LYS A 806 3.01 -15.83 3.88
CA LYS A 806 3.92 -15.38 2.82
C LYS A 806 4.75 -14.19 3.28
N THR A 807 6.02 -14.17 2.89
CA THR A 807 6.95 -13.03 3.07
C THR A 807 7.30 -12.41 1.73
N GLY A 808 7.56 -11.10 1.69
CA GLY A 808 7.83 -10.35 0.46
C GLY A 808 6.57 -10.00 -0.34
N ALA A 809 5.38 -10.23 0.21
CA ALA A 809 4.10 -9.82 -0.35
C ALA A 809 3.11 -9.45 0.78
N GLY A 810 2.40 -8.33 0.60
CA GLY A 810 1.30 -7.94 1.48
C GLY A 810 1.53 -6.62 2.22
N ASN A 811 0.86 -5.57 1.76
CA ASN A 811 0.66 -4.31 2.45
C ASN A 811 -0.76 -3.84 2.13
N TYR A 812 -1.44 -3.20 3.08
CA TYR A 812 -2.91 -3.07 3.07
C TYR A 812 -3.61 -4.44 3.09
N LEU A 813 -4.83 -4.48 3.60
CA LEU A 813 -5.65 -5.69 3.64
C LEU A 813 -7.11 -5.28 3.63
N THR A 814 -7.92 -6.01 2.87
CA THR A 814 -9.38 -5.91 2.89
C THR A 814 -9.98 -7.24 2.43
N GLN A 815 -11.25 -7.49 2.68
CA GLN A 815 -11.93 -8.73 2.32
C GLN A 815 -13.16 -8.47 1.44
N ASP A 816 -13.37 -9.26 0.39
CA ASP A 816 -14.64 -9.22 -0.37
C ASP A 816 -15.77 -9.98 0.35
N HIS A 817 -16.99 -9.83 -0.17
CA HIS A 817 -18.16 -10.54 0.38
C HIS A 817 -18.12 -12.07 0.14
N LEU A 818 -17.17 -12.62 -0.62
CA LEU A 818 -16.97 -14.07 -0.80
C LEU A 818 -15.99 -14.63 0.23
N GLY A 819 -15.28 -13.77 0.96
CA GLY A 819 -14.26 -14.15 1.93
C GLY A 819 -12.84 -14.14 1.36
N ASN A 820 -12.64 -13.73 0.11
CA ASN A 820 -11.28 -13.58 -0.42
C ASN A 820 -10.62 -12.33 0.17
N LEU A 821 -9.34 -12.46 0.52
CA LEU A 821 -8.53 -11.37 1.04
C LEU A 821 -7.74 -10.71 -0.08
N TYR A 822 -7.68 -9.39 -0.08
CA TYR A 822 -6.96 -8.59 -1.07
C TYR A 822 -5.88 -7.77 -0.38
N MET A 823 -4.71 -7.73 -1.00
CA MET A 823 -3.55 -7.01 -0.48
C MET A 823 -2.71 -6.46 -1.63
N ALA A 824 -2.00 -5.38 -1.36
CA ALA A 824 -1.02 -4.86 -2.31
C ALA A 824 0.32 -5.56 -2.11
N ASN A 825 1.02 -5.79 -3.21
CA ASN A 825 2.47 -5.90 -3.19
C ASN A 825 3.01 -4.83 -4.14
N ASP A 826 3.35 -3.68 -3.57
CA ASP A 826 3.72 -2.47 -4.30
C ASP A 826 2.61 -2.05 -5.28
N ALA A 827 2.85 -2.09 -6.60
CA ALA A 827 1.84 -1.78 -7.62
C ALA A 827 0.94 -2.97 -8.00
N ASN A 828 1.19 -4.18 -7.49
CA ASN A 828 0.39 -5.35 -7.83
C ASN A 828 -0.73 -5.57 -6.81
N LEU A 829 -1.95 -5.82 -7.29
CA LEU A 829 -3.03 -6.35 -6.47
C LEU A 829 -2.91 -7.88 -6.38
N TRP A 830 -2.97 -8.41 -5.18
CA TRP A 830 -2.99 -9.85 -4.92
C TRP A 830 -4.28 -10.24 -4.23
N LYS A 831 -4.81 -11.40 -4.62
CA LYS A 831 -5.94 -12.08 -4.01
C LYS A 831 -5.45 -13.35 -3.32
N TYR A 832 -5.92 -13.57 -2.10
CA TYR A 832 -5.76 -14.80 -1.34
C TYR A 832 -7.15 -15.39 -1.11
N THR A 833 -7.40 -16.54 -1.73
CA THR A 833 -8.64 -17.30 -1.57
C THR A 833 -8.48 -18.17 -0.35
N LEU A 834 -9.38 -18.04 0.64
CA LEU A 834 -9.35 -18.87 1.85
C LEU A 834 -9.37 -20.36 1.49
N PRO A 835 -8.73 -21.22 2.30
CA PRO A 835 -8.85 -22.66 2.11
C PRO A 835 -10.34 -23.02 2.19
N GLN A 836 -10.85 -23.71 1.17
CA GLN A 836 -12.18 -24.29 1.26
C GLN A 836 -12.09 -25.43 2.28
N GLU A 837 -12.81 -25.33 3.39
CA GLU A 837 -13.33 -26.55 3.97
C GLU A 837 -14.23 -27.14 2.88
N GLU A 838 -14.07 -28.43 2.56
CA GLU A 838 -15.05 -29.12 1.73
C GLU A 838 -16.37 -29.09 2.51
N GLU A 839 -17.15 -28.01 2.36
CA GLU A 839 -18.55 -28.01 2.78
C GLU A 839 -19.20 -29.13 1.99
N GLU A 840 -19.67 -30.15 2.71
CA GLU A 840 -20.44 -31.22 2.10
C GLU A 840 -21.59 -30.58 1.32
N VAL A 841 -21.56 -30.76 0.00
CA VAL A 841 -22.53 -30.11 -0.87
C VAL A 841 -23.91 -30.60 -0.47
N SER A 842 -24.79 -29.68 -0.13
CA SER A 842 -26.15 -29.93 0.34
C SER A 842 -27.11 -28.92 -0.27
N LEU A 843 -28.41 -29.19 -0.19
CA LEU A 843 -29.41 -28.21 -0.60
C LEU A 843 -29.37 -26.94 0.27
N ASP A 844 -28.95 -27.05 1.54
CA ASP A 844 -28.77 -25.91 2.42
C ASP A 844 -27.58 -25.04 2.00
N SER A 845 -26.44 -25.64 1.69
CA SER A 845 -25.27 -24.89 1.21
C SER A 845 -25.53 -24.25 -0.16
N MET A 846 -26.28 -24.92 -1.06
CA MET A 846 -26.72 -24.30 -2.33
C MET A 846 -27.67 -23.10 -2.12
N ARG A 847 -28.58 -23.16 -1.13
CA ARG A 847 -29.45 -22.02 -0.79
C ARG A 847 -28.63 -20.84 -0.25
N ALA A 848 -27.67 -21.12 0.62
CA ALA A 848 -26.75 -20.12 1.15
C ALA A 848 -25.90 -19.47 0.05
N ALA A 849 -25.44 -20.27 -0.94
CA ALA A 849 -24.75 -19.74 -2.11
C ALA A 849 -25.63 -18.80 -2.95
N VAL A 850 -26.90 -19.16 -3.18
CA VAL A 850 -27.87 -18.27 -3.85
C VAL A 850 -28.04 -16.96 -3.09
N ASP A 851 -28.17 -17.00 -1.75
CA ASP A 851 -28.27 -15.79 -0.92
C ASP A 851 -27.00 -14.93 -1.00
N SER A 852 -25.82 -15.55 -0.99
CA SER A 852 -24.53 -14.87 -1.13
C SER A 852 -24.40 -14.17 -2.48
N TYR A 853 -24.72 -14.86 -3.58
CA TYR A 853 -24.67 -14.26 -4.92
C TYR A 853 -25.74 -13.18 -5.13
N GLN A 854 -26.91 -13.33 -4.50
CA GLN A 854 -27.91 -12.26 -4.49
C GLN A 854 -27.39 -11.01 -3.76
N ALA A 855 -26.81 -11.18 -2.56
CA ALA A 855 -26.24 -10.08 -1.79
C ALA A 855 -25.08 -9.40 -2.52
N ALA A 856 -24.32 -10.17 -3.30
CA ALA A 856 -23.22 -9.72 -4.16
C ALA A 856 -23.64 -8.94 -5.41
N GLY A 857 -24.94 -8.86 -5.72
CA GLY A 857 -25.43 -8.37 -7.02
C GLY A 857 -25.13 -9.32 -8.19
N GLY A 858 -24.56 -10.50 -7.94
CA GLY A 858 -24.32 -11.55 -8.93
C GLY A 858 -25.57 -12.36 -9.28
N MET A 859 -26.72 -12.04 -8.68
CA MET A 859 -28.01 -12.66 -8.98
C MET A 859 -29.17 -11.69 -8.73
N ASN A 860 -30.12 -11.65 -9.65
CA ASN A 860 -31.35 -10.86 -9.51
C ASN A 860 -32.20 -11.39 -8.33
N SER A 861 -32.81 -10.50 -7.54
CA SER A 861 -33.57 -10.89 -6.34
C SER A 861 -34.78 -11.79 -6.63
N THR A 862 -35.48 -11.57 -7.74
CA THR A 862 -36.62 -12.39 -8.15
C THR A 862 -36.16 -13.76 -8.60
N PHE A 863 -35.05 -13.80 -9.36
CA PHE A 863 -34.44 -15.03 -9.81
C PHE A 863 -33.88 -15.86 -8.64
N ALA A 864 -33.22 -15.23 -7.68
CA ALA A 864 -32.75 -15.86 -6.45
C ALA A 864 -33.90 -16.48 -5.63
N ALA A 865 -35.03 -15.78 -5.52
CA ALA A 865 -36.23 -16.33 -4.87
C ALA A 865 -36.78 -17.56 -5.62
N GLU A 866 -36.79 -17.54 -6.96
CA GLU A 866 -37.16 -18.68 -7.78
C GLU A 866 -36.23 -19.88 -7.58
N LEU A 867 -34.91 -19.66 -7.62
CA LEU A 867 -33.91 -20.72 -7.43
C LEU A 867 -34.04 -21.37 -6.05
N LYS A 868 -34.21 -20.58 -4.99
CA LYS A 868 -34.46 -21.12 -3.64
C LYS A 868 -35.77 -21.92 -3.56
N TYR A 869 -36.81 -21.47 -4.26
CA TYR A 869 -38.07 -22.21 -4.36
C TYR A 869 -37.88 -23.57 -5.04
N ARG A 870 -37.12 -23.62 -6.14
CA ARG A 870 -36.75 -24.87 -6.83
C ARG A 870 -35.95 -25.81 -5.91
N LEU A 871 -34.94 -25.30 -5.20
CA LEU A 871 -34.16 -26.08 -4.24
C LEU A 871 -35.02 -26.64 -3.08
N ASN A 872 -36.05 -25.91 -2.64
CA ASN A 872 -37.01 -26.41 -1.65
C ASN A 872 -37.87 -27.56 -2.19
N ILE A 873 -38.34 -27.48 -3.44
CA ILE A 873 -39.06 -28.59 -4.08
C ILE A 873 -38.18 -29.84 -4.14
N ILE A 874 -36.92 -29.70 -4.54
CA ILE A 874 -35.96 -30.81 -4.59
C ILE A 874 -35.78 -31.43 -3.19
N GLY A 875 -35.69 -30.60 -2.15
CA GLY A 875 -35.63 -31.07 -0.76
C GLY A 875 -36.87 -31.85 -0.30
N ILE A 876 -38.07 -31.40 -0.70
CA ILE A 876 -39.32 -32.12 -0.43
C ILE A 876 -39.31 -33.50 -1.10
N LEU A 877 -38.86 -33.59 -2.36
CA LEU A 877 -38.77 -34.85 -3.09
C LEU A 877 -37.81 -35.84 -2.40
N LEU A 878 -36.66 -35.36 -1.91
CA LEU A 878 -35.74 -36.19 -1.12
C LEU A 878 -36.36 -36.66 0.20
N GLY A 879 -37.07 -35.79 0.91
CA GLY A 879 -37.79 -36.15 2.14
C GLY A 879 -38.90 -37.18 1.93
N GLN A 880 -39.40 -37.31 0.70
CA GLN A 880 -40.38 -38.32 0.29
C GLN A 880 -39.73 -39.62 -0.25
N GLY A 881 -38.40 -39.72 -0.26
CA GLY A 881 -37.66 -40.87 -0.79
C GLY A 881 -37.62 -40.93 -2.33
N ALA A 882 -37.95 -39.85 -3.03
CA ALA A 882 -38.01 -39.78 -4.50
C ALA A 882 -36.69 -39.28 -5.13
N ALA A 883 -35.56 -39.91 -4.79
CA ALA A 883 -34.22 -39.47 -5.20
C ALA A 883 -34.04 -39.30 -6.72
N GLY A 884 -34.59 -40.22 -7.53
CA GLY A 884 -34.53 -40.10 -9.00
C GLY A 884 -35.29 -38.89 -9.57
N GLN A 885 -36.39 -38.48 -8.93
CA GLN A 885 -37.12 -37.26 -9.32
C GLN A 885 -36.39 -36.01 -8.84
N ALA A 886 -35.80 -36.05 -7.64
CA ALA A 886 -34.96 -34.97 -7.14
C ALA A 886 -33.76 -34.70 -8.06
N ALA A 887 -33.09 -35.75 -8.54
CA ALA A 887 -31.99 -35.63 -9.50
C ALA A 887 -32.44 -35.02 -10.84
N ALA A 888 -33.60 -35.41 -11.37
CA ALA A 888 -34.14 -34.84 -12.60
C ALA A 888 -34.50 -33.34 -12.44
N TYR A 889 -35.10 -32.95 -11.31
CA TYR A 889 -35.37 -31.54 -11.01
C TYR A 889 -34.09 -30.73 -10.79
N MET A 890 -33.04 -31.35 -10.25
CA MET A 890 -31.73 -30.71 -10.15
C MET A 890 -31.06 -30.53 -11.52
N GLN A 891 -31.23 -31.47 -12.45
CA GLN A 891 -30.77 -31.29 -13.85
C GLN A 891 -31.54 -30.15 -14.57
N ASP A 892 -32.84 -30.02 -14.31
CA ASP A 892 -33.63 -28.86 -14.80
C ASP A 892 -33.13 -27.56 -14.18
N PHE A 893 -32.84 -27.55 -12.88
CA PHE A 893 -32.22 -26.42 -12.19
C PHE A 893 -30.92 -26.00 -12.86
N VAL A 894 -30.01 -26.93 -13.16
CA VAL A 894 -28.75 -26.65 -13.88
C VAL A 894 -29.01 -26.10 -15.27
N SER A 895 -29.93 -26.71 -16.02
CA SER A 895 -30.29 -26.26 -17.37
C SER A 895 -30.83 -24.83 -17.36
N HIS A 896 -31.60 -24.48 -16.33
CA HIS A 896 -32.20 -23.16 -16.17
C HIS A 896 -31.16 -22.08 -15.85
N ILE A 897 -30.21 -22.36 -14.95
CA ILE A 897 -29.16 -21.38 -14.59
C ILE A 897 -28.07 -21.25 -15.67
N GLN A 898 -27.94 -22.23 -16.56
CA GLN A 898 -27.02 -22.21 -17.70
C GLN A 898 -27.66 -21.70 -18.99
N ASP A 899 -28.96 -21.38 -18.98
CA ASP A 899 -29.66 -20.89 -20.17
C ASP A 899 -28.99 -19.58 -20.68
N PRO A 900 -28.54 -19.54 -21.95
CA PRO A 900 -27.92 -18.34 -22.53
C PRO A 900 -28.77 -17.07 -22.40
N ALA A 901 -30.10 -17.19 -22.45
CA ALA A 901 -31.00 -16.05 -22.29
C ALA A 901 -31.01 -15.53 -20.84
N VAL A 902 -30.87 -16.40 -19.84
CA VAL A 902 -30.79 -16.04 -18.42
C VAL A 902 -29.47 -15.31 -18.14
N LEU A 903 -28.35 -15.82 -18.70
CA LEU A 903 -27.03 -15.20 -18.58
C LEU A 903 -26.96 -13.86 -19.32
N GLN A 904 -27.49 -13.76 -20.54
CA GLN A 904 -27.53 -12.51 -21.31
C GLN A 904 -28.38 -11.42 -20.66
N GLN A 905 -29.45 -11.79 -19.96
CA GLN A 905 -30.27 -10.85 -19.20
C GLN A 905 -29.63 -10.43 -17.87
N GLY A 906 -28.49 -10.99 -17.49
CA GLY A 906 -27.81 -10.71 -16.23
C GLY A 906 -28.61 -11.15 -15.00
N LEU A 907 -29.50 -12.14 -15.14
CA LEU A 907 -30.29 -12.65 -14.01
C LEU A 907 -29.42 -13.45 -13.01
N ILE A 908 -28.32 -14.03 -13.51
CA ILE A 908 -27.27 -14.71 -12.76
C ILE A 908 -25.92 -14.45 -13.44
N SER A 909 -24.87 -14.28 -12.65
CA SER A 909 -23.49 -14.18 -13.15
C SER A 909 -22.98 -15.53 -13.65
N ALA A 910 -22.01 -15.52 -14.57
CA ALA A 910 -21.36 -16.75 -15.04
C ALA A 910 -20.72 -17.54 -13.89
N ALA A 911 -20.05 -16.85 -12.96
CA ALA A 911 -19.45 -17.46 -11.78
C ALA A 911 -20.48 -18.12 -10.86
N ALA A 912 -21.62 -17.49 -10.63
CA ALA A 912 -22.70 -18.06 -9.83
C ALA A 912 -23.32 -19.30 -10.51
N SER A 913 -23.52 -19.24 -11.82
CA SER A 913 -24.05 -20.37 -12.61
C SER A 913 -23.09 -21.57 -12.59
N GLU A 914 -21.79 -21.34 -12.80
CA GLU A 914 -20.77 -22.37 -12.78
C GLU A 914 -20.67 -23.05 -11.42
N ARG A 915 -20.61 -22.25 -10.34
CA ARG A 915 -20.53 -22.78 -8.97
C ARG A 915 -21.76 -23.62 -8.61
N LEU A 916 -22.96 -23.10 -8.82
CA LEU A 916 -24.20 -23.83 -8.52
C LEU A 916 -24.36 -25.09 -9.39
N SER A 917 -23.83 -25.08 -10.62
CA SER A 917 -23.82 -26.27 -11.48
C SER A 917 -22.88 -27.36 -10.95
N ALA A 918 -21.71 -26.97 -10.47
CA ALA A 918 -20.76 -27.90 -9.86
C ALA A 918 -21.34 -28.55 -8.60
N ASP A 919 -21.96 -27.75 -7.72
CA ASP A 919 -22.62 -28.24 -6.52
C ASP A 919 -23.79 -29.19 -6.87
N ALA A 920 -24.61 -28.82 -7.85
CA ALA A 920 -25.69 -29.68 -8.35
C ALA A 920 -25.18 -31.03 -8.87
N ALA A 921 -24.02 -31.07 -9.56
CA ALA A 921 -23.44 -32.30 -10.09
C ALA A 921 -23.04 -33.27 -8.96
N VAL A 922 -22.46 -32.77 -7.87
CA VAL A 922 -22.12 -33.57 -6.69
C VAL A 922 -23.38 -34.22 -6.10
N LEU A 923 -24.45 -33.44 -5.94
CA LEU A 923 -25.72 -33.93 -5.40
C LEU A 923 -26.42 -34.95 -6.31
N ILE A 924 -26.44 -34.69 -7.62
CA ILE A 924 -26.99 -35.64 -8.60
C ILE A 924 -26.25 -36.96 -8.52
N GLN A 925 -24.91 -36.94 -8.46
CA GLN A 925 -24.11 -38.16 -8.32
C GLN A 925 -24.44 -38.89 -7.03
N ALA A 926 -24.57 -38.18 -5.91
CA ALA A 926 -24.91 -38.78 -4.62
C ALA A 926 -26.32 -39.41 -4.57
N TRP A 927 -27.31 -38.85 -5.28
CA TRP A 927 -28.69 -39.37 -5.29
C TRP A 927 -28.94 -40.45 -6.35
N THR A 928 -28.00 -40.64 -7.28
CA THR A 928 -28.10 -41.61 -8.38
C THR A 928 -27.11 -42.78 -8.26
N ALA A 929 -26.14 -42.68 -7.35
CA ALA A 929 -25.35 -43.81 -6.86
C ALA A 929 -26.18 -44.73 -5.96
#